data_AF-A0AAW1G0X7-F1
#
_entry.id   AF-A0AAW1G0X7-F1
#
_cell.length_a   1.000
_cell.length_b   1.000
_cell.length_c   1.000
_cell.angle_alpha   90.00
_cell.angle_beta   90.00
_cell.angle_gamma   90.00
#
_symmetry.space_group_name_H-M   'P 1'
#
loop_
_entity.id
_entity.type
_entity.pdbx_description
1 polymer ?
#
loop_
_entity_poly.entity_id
_entity_poly.type
_entity_poly.pdbx_seq_one_letter_code
_entity_poly.pdbx_strand_id
1 'polypeptide(L)'
;MAVLFMVALVISLPGLMNSFQPLFSFNGKSTTHRDITQRAVLRKTAEVCRDIAASEGRDFSLTIDDSLSTDKVQRACSSPGSSTALLSTVTFTTSIAKMYFGNAKVDVIFALSEEHHFDDETFQGGRDVITAGVSAVKASVKLENFIAGRWTLGRVCHTLQDFYSHSNWVELGNKAPYSTLITPDQPLENLAGLSTPTCRNCTGGNCENNLLPDLLQQGLLTSGYFNIFSSAKPAGKCSHGGPFDKTSRHDPVGGISKDDVGSSHGSLHHKAADLAVNATMELLEDIRLAVGDKNFLRLMGLSQSSVLCFVIDTTGSMSNDIAEAKRVSFEIIDSKRGTQQEPSAYILVPFNDPGFGPVIMTTNADVFKDNINKLSASGGGDTPELCLSGLQLALTAAPPSSEIFVFTDAPAKDAYLKSTITALIESSKSVVTFMLTDVLASRRRRRRSQRVSSRSLSQSDAQLYQDLARASGGQAIEVTKSDLSLATSIIKDSSATAVVTVFQVVRNPGRPDNFTFTVDGSLRNMTAYITGTSSLTFDLTSSTGVSQSSSQSSGPLASFTTAGNLRRLSFNTDNQTGSWEIRVNSNNPYSVKVTGQSSMNFIFNLVEAHNGAHGDFSLKEGRALSGGNASLLVSVTGSDTVKVTGVTLFDSSGPTEVNGSLQSMGSGNFLVTFSGVPAGEFVVRLRGEDSGSTSRSTQSKSFQRQASTQIKTSSISVTALANNTSIEPGSTISVPFTVATTTNGVVNDSATGTFTVRANNDRSYISTSPSTVTIAAGSGGKANGTVTLTVPASAASGSDVTLTIEAENTAANDINYAVLRLSVAAQVTDITRPVCQVVSSSTVCPSSSSLCTSSQWEFVANLTDGINGTGIESVAIRKGNGTLNTSTVAGAGGENITVATYKASCCSQNVELAAVDKVGNVGTCVGQARGSTTTAPVTTAAPDTTSTGGHAESISHYLWISVVVSLLWK
;
A
#
# COMPACT_ATOMS: atom_id res chain seq x y z
N MET A 1 -19.56 -12.88 26.88
CA MET A 1 -20.92 -13.08 26.33
C MET A 1 -21.76 -11.79 26.30
N ALA A 2 -21.90 -11.03 27.39
CA ALA A 2 -22.60 -9.72 27.36
C ALA A 2 -21.82 -8.61 26.62
N VAL A 3 -20.49 -8.65 26.67
CA VAL A 3 -19.59 -7.68 26.00
C VAL A 3 -19.65 -7.81 24.46
N LEU A 4 -19.73 -9.04 23.94
CA LEU A 4 -19.76 -9.30 22.48
C LEU A 4 -21.09 -8.86 21.84
N PHE A 5 -22.21 -8.98 22.56
CA PHE A 5 -23.54 -8.56 22.09
C PHE A 5 -23.70 -7.04 22.10
N MET A 6 -22.99 -6.34 23.00
CA MET A 6 -23.02 -4.88 23.11
C MET A 6 -22.13 -4.19 22.05
N VAL A 7 -21.00 -4.78 21.66
CA VAL A 7 -20.15 -4.23 20.59
C VAL A 7 -20.92 -4.14 19.26
N ALA A 8 -21.75 -5.14 18.93
CA ALA A 8 -22.56 -5.13 17.72
C ALA A 8 -23.70 -4.09 17.73
N LEU A 9 -24.24 -3.73 18.90
CA LEU A 9 -25.35 -2.77 19.02
C LEU A 9 -24.85 -1.31 19.02
N VAL A 10 -23.66 -1.06 19.55
CA VAL A 10 -23.04 0.29 19.62
C VAL A 10 -22.59 0.80 18.24
N ILE A 11 -22.38 -0.09 17.27
CA ILE A 11 -21.99 0.23 15.87
C ILE A 11 -23.16 0.81 15.03
N SER A 12 -24.34 1.04 15.61
CA SER A 12 -25.56 1.45 14.87
C SER A 12 -26.06 2.89 15.12
N LEU A 13 -25.35 3.68 15.94
CA LEU A 13 -25.71 5.08 16.22
C LEU A 13 -24.79 6.06 15.44
N PRO A 14 -25.33 7.03 14.67
CA PRO A 14 -24.52 8.03 13.97
C PRO A 14 -24.02 9.14 14.91
N GLY A 15 -22.73 9.46 14.84
CA GLY A 15 -22.16 10.74 15.28
C GLY A 15 -20.95 10.69 16.22
N LEU A 16 -19.84 11.29 15.76
CA LEU A 16 -18.60 11.72 16.44
C LEU A 16 -17.59 10.64 16.86
N MET A 17 -16.32 10.98 16.58
CA MET A 17 -15.14 10.11 16.46
C MET A 17 -14.28 10.21 17.73
N ASN A 18 -13.51 9.17 18.09
CA ASN A 18 -12.59 9.20 19.24
C ASN A 18 -11.12 8.96 18.84
N SER A 19 -10.79 9.38 17.62
CA SER A 19 -9.46 9.44 17.00
C SER A 19 -9.57 10.36 15.77
N PHE A 20 -8.44 10.77 15.16
CA PHE A 20 -8.52 11.48 13.88
C PHE A 20 -9.41 10.70 12.91
N GLN A 21 -10.24 11.39 12.13
CA GLN A 21 -11.17 10.67 11.23
C GLN A 21 -10.37 9.69 10.33
N PRO A 22 -10.78 8.41 10.18
CA PRO A 22 -9.97 7.39 9.52
C PRO A 22 -9.66 7.71 8.05
N LEU A 23 -10.69 7.94 7.22
CA LEU A 23 -10.56 8.06 5.77
C LEU A 23 -11.15 9.35 5.19
N PHE A 24 -12.26 9.87 5.71
CA PHE A 24 -13.02 10.97 5.10
C PHE A 24 -13.39 12.08 6.08
N SER A 25 -13.27 13.32 5.60
CA SER A 25 -13.84 14.50 6.25
C SER A 25 -14.91 15.12 5.35
N PHE A 26 -16.18 14.83 5.63
CA PHE A 26 -17.30 15.26 4.78
C PHE A 26 -17.58 16.76 4.82
N ASN A 27 -17.15 17.46 5.87
CA ASN A 27 -17.25 18.91 5.96
C ASN A 27 -16.03 19.62 5.33
N GLY A 28 -14.97 18.88 4.97
CA GLY A 28 -13.73 19.40 4.42
C GLY A 28 -12.91 20.27 5.37
N LYS A 29 -13.23 20.26 6.67
CA LYS A 29 -12.58 21.12 7.69
C LYS A 29 -11.56 20.37 8.54
N SER A 30 -11.70 19.05 8.69
CA SER A 30 -10.78 18.24 9.49
C SER A 30 -9.75 17.54 8.60
N THR A 31 -8.58 17.28 9.18
CA THR A 31 -7.51 16.47 8.61
C THR A 31 -7.65 15.05 9.14
N THR A 32 -7.70 14.07 8.23
CA THR A 32 -7.90 12.66 8.56
C THR A 32 -6.57 11.92 8.75
N HIS A 33 -6.59 10.73 9.36
CA HIS A 33 -5.44 9.82 9.37
C HIS A 33 -4.91 9.53 7.96
N ARG A 34 -5.82 9.39 6.98
CA ARG A 34 -5.48 9.29 5.56
C ARG A 34 -4.67 10.49 5.08
N ASP A 35 -5.12 11.70 5.38
CA ASP A 35 -4.45 12.93 4.92
C ASP A 35 -3.08 13.09 5.61
N ILE A 36 -2.98 12.83 6.93
CA ILE A 36 -1.72 12.88 7.68
C ILE A 36 -0.71 11.89 7.10
N THR A 37 -1.13 10.63 6.93
CA THR A 37 -0.28 9.55 6.39
C THR A 37 0.16 9.86 4.96
N GLN A 38 -0.76 10.31 4.10
CA GLN A 38 -0.45 10.66 2.72
C GLN A 38 0.54 11.83 2.62
N ARG A 39 0.34 12.91 3.40
CA ARG A 39 1.25 14.07 3.42
C ARG A 39 2.65 13.66 3.86
N ALA A 40 2.77 12.91 4.95
CA ALA A 40 4.06 12.48 5.47
C ALA A 40 4.82 11.58 4.47
N VAL A 41 4.13 10.62 3.85
CA VAL A 41 4.73 9.73 2.84
C VAL A 41 5.18 10.51 1.61
N LEU A 42 4.36 11.43 1.09
CA LEU A 42 4.71 12.23 -0.09
C LEU A 42 5.90 13.16 0.20
N ARG A 43 5.88 13.87 1.33
CA ARG A 43 6.97 14.77 1.75
C ARG A 43 8.27 14.00 1.93
N LYS A 44 8.27 12.92 2.72
CA LYS A 44 9.49 12.14 2.97
C LYS A 44 10.01 11.47 1.69
N THR A 45 9.13 10.94 0.84
CA THR A 45 9.56 10.37 -0.46
C THR A 45 10.24 11.44 -1.32
N ALA A 46 9.69 12.66 -1.37
CA ALA A 46 10.30 13.77 -2.10
C ALA A 46 11.65 14.21 -1.50
N GLU A 47 11.80 14.21 -0.16
CA GLU A 47 13.08 14.47 0.51
C GLU A 47 14.13 13.44 0.11
N VAL A 48 13.77 12.16 0.14
CA VAL A 48 14.69 11.07 -0.28
C VAL A 48 15.12 11.25 -1.73
N CYS A 49 14.18 11.56 -2.63
CA CYS A 49 14.52 11.80 -4.04
C CYS A 49 15.41 13.03 -4.25
N ARG A 50 15.20 14.10 -3.47
CA ARG A 50 16.07 15.29 -3.46
C ARG A 50 17.47 14.93 -3.00
N ASP A 51 17.59 14.16 -1.93
CA ASP A 51 18.88 13.76 -1.37
C ASP A 51 19.65 12.84 -2.34
N ILE A 52 18.97 11.89 -2.99
CA ILE A 52 19.54 11.06 -4.06
C ILE A 52 19.99 11.94 -5.23
N ALA A 53 19.13 12.85 -5.71
CA ALA A 53 19.47 13.76 -6.79
C ALA A 53 20.73 14.59 -6.46
N ALA A 54 20.80 15.14 -5.24
CA ALA A 54 21.97 15.87 -4.77
C ALA A 54 23.23 14.99 -4.73
N SER A 55 23.14 13.74 -4.29
CA SER A 55 24.27 12.80 -4.29
C SER A 55 24.76 12.44 -5.69
N GLU A 56 23.86 12.48 -6.69
CA GLU A 56 24.15 12.25 -8.10
C GLU A 56 24.53 13.53 -8.86
N GLY A 57 24.59 14.69 -8.19
CA GLY A 57 24.86 15.99 -8.81
C GLY A 57 23.75 16.47 -9.74
N ARG A 58 22.51 15.97 -9.56
CA ARG A 58 21.33 16.38 -10.31
C ARG A 58 20.54 17.46 -9.56
N ASP A 59 20.01 18.43 -10.31
CA ASP A 59 19.09 19.41 -9.76
C ASP A 59 17.75 18.78 -9.37
N PHE A 60 17.17 19.27 -8.27
CA PHE A 60 15.85 18.89 -7.79
C PHE A 60 15.05 20.16 -7.47
N SER A 61 14.02 20.44 -8.26
CA SER A 61 13.27 21.71 -8.20
C SER A 61 11.86 21.59 -7.61
N LEU A 62 11.45 20.39 -7.18
CA LEU A 62 10.11 20.20 -6.61
C LEU A 62 10.07 20.77 -5.20
N THR A 63 9.19 21.76 -4.97
CA THR A 63 8.88 22.25 -3.63
C THR A 63 8.22 21.16 -2.80
N ILE A 64 8.75 20.93 -1.59
CA ILE A 64 8.26 19.91 -0.66
C ILE A 64 7.31 20.59 0.34
N ASP A 65 6.02 20.55 0.05
CA ASP A 65 4.94 21.15 0.86
C ASP A 65 3.65 20.29 0.78
N ASP A 66 2.52 20.81 1.27
CA ASP A 66 1.23 20.10 1.22
C ASP A 66 0.54 20.10 -0.13
N SER A 67 1.11 20.73 -1.15
CA SER A 67 0.59 20.70 -2.52
C SER A 67 1.05 19.46 -3.31
N LEU A 68 1.85 18.58 -2.71
CA LEU A 68 2.37 17.38 -3.33
C LEU A 68 1.26 16.40 -3.74
N SER A 69 1.45 15.78 -4.90
CA SER A 69 0.65 14.66 -5.40
C SER A 69 1.58 13.49 -5.74
N THR A 70 1.04 12.27 -5.84
CA THR A 70 1.82 11.10 -6.27
C THR A 70 2.46 11.33 -7.63
N ASP A 71 1.77 12.05 -8.52
CA ASP A 71 2.24 12.40 -9.85
C ASP A 71 3.39 13.41 -9.83
N LYS A 72 3.29 14.50 -9.05
CA LYS A 72 4.39 15.47 -8.88
C LYS A 72 5.65 14.80 -8.32
N VAL A 73 5.50 13.98 -7.28
CA VAL A 73 6.63 13.28 -6.64
C VAL A 73 7.24 12.26 -7.59
N GLN A 74 6.42 11.40 -8.23
CA GLN A 74 6.93 10.41 -9.20
C GLN A 74 7.70 11.08 -10.35
N ARG A 75 7.19 12.19 -10.89
CA ARG A 75 7.88 12.94 -11.95
C ARG A 75 9.21 13.52 -11.47
N ALA A 76 9.26 14.16 -10.29
CA ALA A 76 10.48 14.74 -9.76
C ALA A 76 11.55 13.69 -9.37
N CYS A 77 11.10 12.52 -8.91
CA CYS A 77 11.98 11.41 -8.56
C CYS A 77 12.50 10.65 -9.80
N SER A 78 11.84 10.78 -10.95
CA SER A 78 12.26 10.13 -12.19
C SER A 78 13.34 10.98 -12.87
N SER A 79 14.44 10.36 -13.29
CA SER A 79 15.56 11.09 -13.91
C SER A 79 15.11 11.86 -15.17
N PRO A 80 15.47 13.14 -15.33
CA PRO A 80 15.05 13.98 -16.47
C PRO A 80 15.71 13.62 -17.83
N GLY A 81 16.43 12.50 -17.92
CA GLY A 81 17.15 12.09 -19.12
C GLY A 81 16.32 11.24 -20.09
N SER A 82 15.83 11.85 -21.17
CA SER A 82 15.52 11.21 -22.47
C SER A 82 14.47 10.08 -22.55
N SER A 83 13.67 9.84 -21.52
CA SER A 83 12.64 8.81 -21.56
C SER A 83 11.33 9.34 -22.13
N THR A 84 10.93 8.86 -23.32
CA THR A 84 9.57 9.01 -23.85
C THR A 84 8.56 8.04 -23.20
N ALA A 85 8.99 7.27 -22.18
CA ALA A 85 8.15 6.26 -21.56
C ALA A 85 7.13 6.89 -20.61
N LEU A 86 5.88 6.44 -20.71
CA LEU A 86 4.82 6.86 -19.80
C LEU A 86 5.07 6.26 -18.41
N LEU A 87 4.95 7.11 -17.39
CA LEU A 87 5.04 6.72 -15.98
C LEU A 87 3.66 6.36 -15.46
N SER A 88 3.59 5.29 -14.66
CA SER A 88 2.39 4.92 -13.93
C SER A 88 2.57 5.27 -12.45
N THR A 89 1.56 5.90 -11.84
CA THR A 89 1.55 6.14 -10.39
C THR A 89 0.66 5.15 -9.63
N VAL A 90 0.16 4.10 -10.30
CA VAL A 90 -0.73 3.09 -9.70
C VAL A 90 -0.10 2.39 -8.50
N THR A 91 1.14 1.88 -8.64
CA THR A 91 1.85 1.21 -7.53
C THR A 91 2.10 2.14 -6.36
N PHE A 92 2.52 3.38 -6.63
CA PHE A 92 2.78 4.37 -5.59
C PHE A 92 1.50 4.73 -4.84
N THR A 93 0.42 5.01 -5.57
CA THR A 93 -0.89 5.35 -5.01
C THR A 93 -1.49 4.17 -4.22
N THR A 94 -1.36 2.94 -4.73
CA THR A 94 -1.79 1.71 -4.03
C THR A 94 -0.99 1.48 -2.75
N SER A 95 0.29 1.84 -2.73
CA SER A 95 1.15 1.67 -1.56
C SER A 95 0.79 2.64 -0.43
N ILE A 96 0.53 3.92 -0.77
CA ILE A 96 -0.02 4.90 0.17
C ILE A 96 -1.40 4.42 0.68
N ALA A 97 -2.24 3.89 -0.21
CA ALA A 97 -3.54 3.36 0.15
C ALA A 97 -3.49 2.26 1.20
N LYS A 98 -2.57 1.30 1.04
CA LYS A 98 -2.36 0.27 2.06
C LYS A 98 -1.95 0.82 3.41
N MET A 99 -1.11 1.86 3.44
CA MET A 99 -0.68 2.47 4.70
C MET A 99 -1.86 3.14 5.40
N TYR A 100 -2.65 3.97 4.71
CA TYR A 100 -3.80 4.58 5.37
C TYR A 100 -4.93 3.59 5.69
N PHE A 101 -5.10 2.51 4.91
CA PHE A 101 -6.05 1.45 5.29
C PHE A 101 -5.55 0.65 6.49
N GLY A 102 -4.23 0.44 6.61
CA GLY A 102 -3.62 -0.14 7.80
C GLY A 102 -3.82 0.74 9.03
N ASN A 103 -3.75 2.05 8.84
CA ASN A 103 -4.04 3.06 9.86
C ASN A 103 -5.50 2.99 10.31
N ALA A 104 -6.45 3.21 9.39
CA ALA A 104 -7.90 3.18 9.67
C ALA A 104 -8.39 1.84 10.25
N LYS A 105 -7.66 0.74 10.04
CA LYS A 105 -8.00 -0.57 10.59
C LYS A 105 -7.75 -0.66 12.10
N VAL A 106 -6.91 0.20 12.67
CA VAL A 106 -6.67 0.26 14.12
C VAL A 106 -7.93 0.71 14.85
N ASP A 107 -8.64 1.73 14.35
CA ASP A 107 -9.94 2.19 14.87
C ASP A 107 -11.03 1.11 14.90
N VAL A 108 -10.91 0.09 14.04
CA VAL A 108 -11.87 -1.01 13.95
C VAL A 108 -11.48 -2.17 14.87
N ILE A 109 -10.20 -2.57 14.86
CA ILE A 109 -9.73 -3.75 15.60
C ILE A 109 -9.44 -3.41 17.06
N PHE A 110 -8.86 -2.24 17.30
CA PHE A 110 -8.33 -1.79 18.57
C PHE A 110 -9.10 -0.61 19.15
N ALA A 111 -10.37 -0.44 18.75
CA ALA A 111 -11.26 0.67 19.12
C ALA A 111 -11.32 1.04 20.61
N LEU A 112 -11.00 0.10 21.51
CA LEU A 112 -11.02 0.26 22.96
C LEU A 112 -9.66 -0.05 23.61
N SER A 113 -8.58 -0.12 22.82
CA SER A 113 -7.22 -0.33 23.33
C SER A 113 -6.62 1.03 23.65
N GLU A 114 -6.53 1.30 24.95
CA GLU A 114 -5.86 2.45 25.53
C GLU A 114 -4.45 2.65 24.95
N GLU A 115 -3.68 1.58 24.77
CA GLU A 115 -2.31 1.66 24.26
C GLU A 115 -2.24 2.08 22.79
N HIS A 116 -3.18 1.65 21.95
CA HIS A 116 -3.18 2.00 20.52
C HIS A 116 -3.61 3.43 20.25
N HIS A 117 -4.35 4.04 21.19
CA HIS A 117 -4.89 5.40 21.08
C HIS A 117 -4.21 6.39 22.05
N PHE A 118 -3.25 5.94 22.87
CA PHE A 118 -2.66 6.75 23.95
C PHE A 118 -3.67 7.28 24.98
N ASP A 119 -4.78 6.57 25.17
CA ASP A 119 -5.75 6.90 26.22
C ASP A 119 -5.23 6.43 27.60
N ASP A 120 -5.90 6.86 28.65
CA ASP A 120 -5.70 6.39 30.03
C ASP A 120 -4.24 6.54 30.54
N GLU A 121 -3.50 7.51 30.00
CA GLU A 121 -2.08 7.77 30.29
C GLU A 121 -1.15 6.58 30.02
N THR A 122 -1.55 5.68 29.10
CA THR A 122 -0.80 4.46 28.74
C THR A 122 0.40 4.73 27.80
N PHE A 123 1.18 5.78 28.07
CA PHE A 123 2.30 6.23 27.24
C PHE A 123 3.36 5.16 26.98
N GLN A 124 3.67 4.33 27.98
CA GLN A 124 4.62 3.23 27.80
C GLN A 124 4.06 2.17 26.85
N GLY A 125 2.80 1.76 27.03
CA GLY A 125 2.14 0.78 26.17
C GLY A 125 2.06 1.27 24.71
N GLY A 126 1.67 2.52 24.49
CA GLY A 126 1.64 3.10 23.15
C GLY A 126 3.02 3.18 22.50
N ARG A 127 4.08 3.49 23.27
CA ARG A 127 5.46 3.42 22.78
C ARG A 127 5.89 1.99 22.44
N ASP A 128 5.50 1.00 23.24
CA ASP A 128 5.84 -0.40 22.99
C ASP A 128 5.17 -0.89 21.69
N VAL A 129 3.92 -0.50 21.43
CA VAL A 129 3.21 -0.77 20.17
C VAL A 129 3.95 -0.15 18.98
N ILE A 130 4.35 1.13 19.08
CA ILE A 130 5.07 1.83 18.01
C ILE A 130 6.41 1.14 17.73
N THR A 131 7.23 0.93 18.76
CA THR A 131 8.62 0.45 18.61
C THR A 131 8.71 -1.01 18.15
N ALA A 132 7.82 -1.87 18.66
CA ALA A 132 7.68 -3.24 18.15
C ALA A 132 7.23 -3.24 16.68
N GLY A 133 6.27 -2.38 16.33
CA GLY A 133 5.79 -2.24 14.95
C GLY A 133 6.84 -1.71 13.99
N VAL A 134 7.63 -0.68 14.37
CA VAL A 134 8.75 -0.16 13.57
C VAL A 134 9.78 -1.26 13.30
N SER A 135 10.12 -2.03 14.33
CA SER A 135 11.06 -3.16 14.19
C SER A 135 10.54 -4.22 13.22
N ALA A 136 9.25 -4.54 13.28
CA ALA A 136 8.60 -5.44 12.32
C ALA A 136 8.59 -4.88 10.88
N VAL A 137 8.41 -3.56 10.71
CA VAL A 137 8.52 -2.90 9.39
C VAL A 137 9.94 -3.02 8.85
N LYS A 138 10.96 -2.70 9.65
CA LYS A 138 12.38 -2.80 9.27
C LYS A 138 12.73 -4.24 8.87
N ALA A 139 12.34 -5.23 9.67
CA ALA A 139 12.56 -6.65 9.38
C ALA A 139 11.86 -7.07 8.06
N SER A 140 10.61 -6.65 7.85
CA SER A 140 9.88 -6.95 6.61
C SER A 140 10.59 -6.38 5.39
N VAL A 141 11.07 -5.14 5.47
CA VAL A 141 11.77 -4.47 4.37
C VAL A 141 13.13 -5.11 4.09
N LYS A 142 13.87 -5.53 5.13
CA LYS A 142 15.14 -6.28 4.96
C LYS A 142 14.92 -7.60 4.20
N LEU A 143 13.76 -8.24 4.37
CA LEU A 143 13.34 -9.43 3.60
C LEU A 143 12.69 -9.11 2.24
N GLU A 144 12.73 -7.86 1.78
CA GLU A 144 12.01 -7.37 0.59
C GLU A 144 10.48 -7.60 0.63
N ASN A 145 9.90 -7.84 1.81
CA ASN A 145 8.47 -8.02 2.04
C ASN A 145 7.75 -6.67 2.23
N PHE A 146 7.75 -5.87 1.16
CA PHE A 146 7.21 -4.51 1.20
C PHE A 146 5.68 -4.47 1.39
N ILE A 147 4.95 -5.54 1.13
CA ILE A 147 3.49 -5.54 1.31
C ILE A 147 3.14 -5.62 2.80
N ALA A 148 3.74 -6.57 3.52
CA ALA A 148 3.58 -6.68 4.97
C ALA A 148 4.06 -5.39 5.66
N GLY A 149 5.24 -4.90 5.26
CA GLY A 149 5.80 -3.65 5.80
C GLY A 149 4.86 -2.45 5.69
N ARG A 150 4.12 -2.27 4.59
CA ARG A 150 3.16 -1.16 4.42
C ARG A 150 1.95 -1.26 5.35
N TRP A 151 1.41 -2.46 5.53
CA TRP A 151 0.27 -2.68 6.43
C TRP A 151 0.66 -2.42 7.88
N THR A 152 1.81 -2.93 8.30
CA THR A 152 2.34 -2.70 9.65
C THR A 152 2.69 -1.24 9.89
N LEU A 153 3.35 -0.58 8.92
CA LEU A 153 3.64 0.85 8.97
C LEU A 153 2.36 1.69 9.16
N GLY A 154 1.29 1.37 8.42
CA GLY A 154 0.00 2.03 8.59
C GLY A 154 -0.53 1.99 10.02
N ARG A 155 -0.48 0.80 10.65
CA ARG A 155 -0.93 0.60 12.04
C ARG A 155 -0.07 1.38 13.04
N VAL A 156 1.26 1.39 12.83
CA VAL A 156 2.19 2.17 13.67
C VAL A 156 1.92 3.67 13.54
N CYS A 157 1.69 4.15 12.31
CA CYS A 157 1.36 5.54 12.06
C CYS A 157 0.09 5.96 12.79
N HIS A 158 -0.93 5.10 12.88
CA HIS A 158 -2.15 5.42 13.63
C HIS A 158 -1.84 5.77 15.10
N THR A 159 -1.22 4.84 15.83
CA THR A 159 -0.89 5.03 17.24
C THR A 159 0.02 6.23 17.46
N LEU A 160 1.02 6.45 16.59
CA LEU A 160 1.87 7.65 16.66
C LEU A 160 1.08 8.95 16.44
N GLN A 161 0.08 8.94 15.56
CA GLN A 161 -0.71 10.14 15.25
C GLN A 161 -1.66 10.48 16.39
N ASP A 162 -2.33 9.48 16.98
CA ASP A 162 -3.30 9.68 18.08
C ASP A 162 -2.67 10.27 19.34
N PHE A 163 -1.39 10.03 19.60
CA PHE A 163 -0.67 10.73 20.66
C PHE A 163 -0.89 12.26 20.62
N TYR A 164 -0.89 12.87 19.43
CA TYR A 164 -0.99 14.32 19.28
C TYR A 164 -2.42 14.84 19.44
N SER A 165 -3.43 14.02 19.15
CA SER A 165 -4.83 14.37 19.38
C SER A 165 -5.30 14.04 20.80
N HIS A 166 -4.75 13.02 21.46
CA HIS A 166 -5.27 12.50 22.74
C HIS A 166 -4.45 12.95 23.97
N SER A 167 -3.20 13.39 23.78
CA SER A 167 -2.36 13.95 24.85
C SER A 167 -2.39 15.48 24.92
N ASN A 168 -1.93 16.07 26.01
CA ASN A 168 -1.75 17.53 26.13
C ASN A 168 -0.48 18.09 25.46
N TRP A 169 0.19 17.34 24.57
CA TRP A 169 1.47 17.75 23.96
C TRP A 169 1.41 19.13 23.28
N VAL A 170 0.30 19.42 22.59
CA VAL A 170 0.08 20.70 21.88
C VAL A 170 -0.13 21.85 22.87
N GLU A 171 -0.84 21.60 23.96
CA GLU A 171 -1.18 22.55 25.02
C GLU A 171 0.04 22.92 25.87
N LEU A 172 1.02 22.04 25.99
CA LEU A 172 2.34 22.34 26.55
C LEU A 172 3.15 23.32 25.69
N GLY A 173 2.65 23.70 24.51
CA GLY A 173 3.29 24.66 23.61
C GLY A 173 4.39 24.05 22.74
N ASN A 174 4.51 22.72 22.73
CA ASN A 174 5.49 22.02 21.90
C ASN A 174 5.20 22.21 20.41
N LYS A 175 6.26 22.48 19.65
CA LYS A 175 6.21 22.68 18.19
C LYS A 175 6.97 21.62 17.40
N ALA A 176 7.65 20.72 18.11
CA ALA A 176 8.38 19.60 17.54
C ALA A 176 7.69 18.27 17.93
N PRO A 177 7.89 17.20 17.14
CA PRO A 177 7.50 15.85 17.53
C PRO A 177 8.13 15.40 18.85
N TYR A 178 7.47 14.49 19.56
CA TYR A 178 8.04 13.83 20.72
C TYR A 178 8.85 12.60 20.28
N SER A 179 10.11 12.80 19.88
CA SER A 179 11.01 11.76 19.36
C SER A 179 11.12 10.53 20.26
N THR A 180 10.96 10.68 21.58
CA THR A 180 10.99 9.58 22.57
C THR A 180 9.99 8.46 22.27
N LEU A 181 8.91 8.74 21.53
CA LEU A 181 7.93 7.73 21.12
C LEU A 181 8.48 6.70 20.12
N ILE A 182 9.54 7.04 19.38
CA ILE A 182 10.18 6.15 18.41
C ILE A 182 11.60 5.74 18.83
N THR A 183 12.07 6.21 19.99
CA THR A 183 13.40 5.90 20.53
C THR A 183 13.28 5.15 21.87
N PRO A 184 13.16 3.81 21.86
CA PRO A 184 12.85 3.04 23.08
C PRO A 184 13.95 3.08 24.14
N ASP A 185 15.18 3.44 23.76
CA ASP A 185 16.33 3.58 24.64
C ASP A 185 16.31 4.85 25.52
N GLN A 186 15.43 5.82 25.23
CA GLN A 186 15.29 7.05 26.01
C GLN A 186 14.15 6.93 27.04
N PRO A 187 14.24 7.50 28.25
CA PRO A 187 13.14 7.46 29.21
C PRO A 187 11.97 8.35 28.78
N LEU A 188 10.73 7.94 29.10
CA LEU A 188 9.58 8.84 29.06
C LEU A 188 9.64 9.77 30.27
N GLU A 189 9.78 11.07 30.03
CA GLU A 189 9.94 12.08 31.09
C GLU A 189 8.67 12.88 31.33
N ASN A 190 8.61 13.53 32.50
CA ASN A 190 7.56 14.48 32.89
C ASN A 190 6.13 13.92 32.80
N LEU A 191 5.91 12.64 33.08
CA LEU A 191 4.57 12.05 33.08
C LEU A 191 3.78 12.49 34.33
N ALA A 192 2.51 12.85 34.16
CA ALA A 192 1.60 13.08 35.27
C ALA A 192 1.34 11.77 36.02
N GLY A 193 1.59 11.74 37.33
CA GLY A 193 1.32 10.55 38.14
C GLY A 193 -0.19 10.27 38.27
N LEU A 194 -0.57 9.02 38.56
CA LEU A 194 -1.97 8.59 38.66
C LEU A 194 -2.84 9.45 39.61
N SER A 195 -2.26 9.93 40.71
CA SER A 195 -2.92 10.78 41.70
C SER A 195 -2.77 12.29 41.44
N THR A 196 -2.02 12.68 40.40
CA THR A 196 -1.81 14.10 40.03
C THR A 196 -3.05 14.59 39.28
N PRO A 197 -3.81 15.57 39.81
CA PRO A 197 -4.93 16.17 39.09
C PRO A 197 -4.42 16.85 37.81
N THR A 198 -5.10 16.63 36.69
CA THR A 198 -4.71 17.17 35.38
C THR A 198 -5.78 18.08 34.79
N CYS A 199 -7.06 17.89 35.16
CA CYS A 199 -8.19 18.66 34.64
C CYS A 199 -9.14 19.19 35.73
N ARG A 200 -9.87 20.25 35.37
CA ARG A 200 -11.10 20.74 36.00
C ARG A 200 -12.28 20.62 35.02
N ASN A 201 -13.51 20.78 35.52
CA ASN A 201 -14.70 20.76 34.67
C ASN A 201 -14.62 21.79 33.56
N CYS A 202 -14.97 21.39 32.33
CA CYS A 202 -15.08 22.30 31.20
C CYS A 202 -16.19 23.34 31.41
N THR A 203 -15.91 24.57 30.99
CA THR A 203 -16.89 25.64 30.91
C THR A 203 -17.19 25.92 29.44
N GLY A 204 -18.29 25.38 28.91
CA GLY A 204 -18.66 25.49 27.50
C GLY A 204 -18.28 24.25 26.66
N GLY A 205 -18.62 24.27 25.37
CA GLY A 205 -18.48 23.10 24.47
C GLY A 205 -17.07 22.84 23.95
N ASN A 206 -16.20 23.86 23.93
CA ASN A 206 -14.82 23.80 23.42
C ASN A 206 -13.76 23.63 24.52
N CYS A 207 -14.17 23.31 25.76
CA CYS A 207 -13.28 22.94 26.88
C CYS A 207 -12.03 23.82 27.12
N GLU A 208 -12.00 25.05 26.59
CA GLU A 208 -10.79 25.86 26.61
C GLU A 208 -10.41 26.14 28.07
N ASN A 209 -9.18 25.77 28.43
CA ASN A 209 -8.61 25.92 29.78
C ASN A 209 -9.14 24.94 30.83
N ASN A 210 -9.61 23.74 30.45
CA ASN A 210 -9.92 22.67 31.42
C ASN A 210 -8.65 22.02 32.01
N LEU A 211 -7.51 22.04 31.31
CA LEU A 211 -6.21 21.63 31.84
C LEU A 211 -5.76 22.56 32.97
N LEU A 212 -5.23 21.99 34.06
CA LEU A 212 -4.80 22.77 35.22
C LEU A 212 -3.53 23.59 34.92
N PRO A 213 -3.47 24.88 35.33
CA PRO A 213 -2.28 25.71 35.12
C PRO A 213 -0.99 25.12 35.69
N ASP A 214 -1.05 24.51 36.87
CA ASP A 214 0.10 23.88 37.53
C ASP A 214 0.67 22.72 36.73
N LEU A 215 -0.19 21.97 36.01
CA LEU A 215 0.21 20.89 35.11
C LEU A 215 1.04 21.46 33.95
N LEU A 216 0.53 22.52 33.32
CA LEU A 216 1.18 23.18 32.18
C LEU A 216 2.49 23.86 32.61
N GLN A 217 2.51 24.50 33.78
CA GLN A 217 3.71 25.17 34.31
C GLN A 217 4.83 24.17 34.64
N GLN A 218 4.48 22.99 35.14
CA GLN A 218 5.44 21.92 35.42
C GLN A 218 5.85 21.14 34.16
N GLY A 219 5.18 21.36 33.04
CA GLY A 219 5.46 20.61 31.80
C GLY A 219 5.01 19.16 31.84
N LEU A 220 4.01 18.82 32.67
CA LEU A 220 3.58 17.43 32.85
C LEU A 220 2.70 16.94 31.70
N LEU A 221 3.04 15.77 31.17
CA LEU A 221 2.34 15.07 30.09
C LEU A 221 1.19 14.21 30.66
N THR A 222 0.01 14.35 30.08
CA THR A 222 -1.21 13.60 30.40
C THR A 222 -1.99 13.30 29.12
N SER A 223 -2.86 12.32 29.15
CA SER A 223 -3.80 12.03 28.06
C SER A 223 -5.22 11.83 28.59
N GLY A 224 -6.17 11.84 27.67
CA GLY A 224 -7.58 11.66 27.99
C GLY A 224 -7.89 10.23 28.38
N TYR A 225 -8.67 10.05 29.45
CA TYR A 225 -9.24 8.74 29.76
C TYR A 225 -10.45 8.49 28.86
N PHE A 226 -10.61 7.26 28.36
CA PHE A 226 -11.69 6.91 27.43
C PHE A 226 -12.36 5.60 27.81
N ASN A 227 -13.69 5.61 27.88
CA ASN A 227 -14.44 4.37 28.04
C ASN A 227 -15.90 4.52 27.59
N ILE A 228 -16.38 3.58 26.77
CA ILE A 228 -17.77 3.61 26.29
C ILE A 228 -18.77 2.90 27.22
N PHE A 229 -18.28 2.13 28.19
CA PHE A 229 -19.12 1.30 29.07
C PHE A 229 -19.20 1.85 30.49
N SER A 230 -18.11 2.42 30.98
CA SER A 230 -17.93 2.93 32.34
C SER A 230 -17.67 4.44 32.33
N SER A 231 -18.15 5.16 33.33
CA SER A 231 -17.76 6.55 33.56
C SER A 231 -16.57 6.68 34.53
N ALA A 232 -15.99 5.57 34.96
CA ALA A 232 -14.90 5.55 35.92
C ALA A 232 -13.61 6.09 35.27
N LYS A 233 -12.96 7.03 35.96
CA LYS A 233 -11.59 7.48 35.72
C LYS A 233 -10.99 7.97 37.04
N PRO A 234 -9.66 8.06 37.19
CA PRO A 234 -9.05 8.55 38.42
C PRO A 234 -9.45 10.00 38.72
N ALA A 235 -9.56 10.33 40.00
CA ALA A 235 -10.03 11.64 40.44
C ALA A 235 -9.10 12.76 39.94
N GLY A 236 -9.70 13.80 39.34
CA GLY A 236 -8.96 14.94 38.80
C GLY A 236 -8.34 14.70 37.41
N LYS A 237 -8.51 13.52 36.80
CA LYS A 237 -7.96 13.22 35.47
C LYS A 237 -8.86 13.72 34.34
N CYS A 238 -8.21 14.15 33.26
CA CYS A 238 -8.87 14.52 32.02
C CYS A 238 -9.54 13.32 31.37
N SER A 239 -10.68 13.55 30.73
CA SER A 239 -11.24 12.60 29.77
C SER A 239 -10.74 12.90 28.38
N HIS A 240 -10.88 11.92 27.50
CA HIS A 240 -10.71 12.09 26.08
C HIS A 240 -11.76 13.09 25.56
N GLY A 241 -13.03 12.85 25.88
CA GLY A 241 -14.17 13.63 25.40
C GLY A 241 -14.87 12.96 24.21
N GLY A 242 -15.90 13.63 23.69
CA GLY A 242 -16.79 13.07 22.67
C GLY A 242 -18.05 12.42 23.24
N PRO A 243 -19.10 12.19 22.43
CA PRO A 243 -20.40 11.76 22.94
C PRO A 243 -20.43 10.31 23.43
N PHE A 244 -19.50 9.48 22.93
CA PHE A 244 -19.38 8.08 23.31
C PHE A 244 -18.51 7.85 24.54
N ASP A 245 -17.61 8.79 24.87
CA ASP A 245 -16.81 8.71 26.08
C ASP A 245 -17.69 8.94 27.31
N LYS A 246 -17.98 7.88 28.06
CA LYS A 246 -18.74 7.99 29.32
C LYS A 246 -17.91 8.59 30.44
N THR A 247 -16.58 8.53 30.38
CA THR A 247 -15.72 9.12 31.40
C THR A 247 -15.82 10.66 31.38
N SER A 248 -16.10 11.24 30.20
CA SER A 248 -16.33 12.69 30.02
C SER A 248 -17.53 13.23 30.81
N ARG A 249 -18.42 12.36 31.28
CA ARG A 249 -19.64 12.71 32.03
C ARG A 249 -19.43 12.69 33.55
N HIS A 250 -18.25 12.27 34.00
CA HIS A 250 -17.86 12.26 35.41
C HIS A 250 -16.82 13.35 35.68
N ASP A 251 -16.88 13.97 36.86
CA ASP A 251 -15.92 15.00 37.25
C ASP A 251 -14.47 14.47 37.19
N PRO A 252 -13.52 15.20 36.55
CA PRO A 252 -13.71 16.42 35.77
C PRO A 252 -14.49 16.25 34.44
N VAL A 253 -15.62 16.94 34.25
CA VAL A 253 -16.47 16.81 33.04
C VAL A 253 -15.82 17.46 31.81
N GLY A 254 -15.97 16.83 30.65
CA GLY A 254 -15.51 17.30 29.34
C GLY A 254 -14.36 16.46 28.77
N GLY A 255 -13.42 17.05 28.04
CA GLY A 255 -12.31 16.28 27.45
C GLY A 255 -11.19 17.14 26.86
N ILE A 256 -10.16 16.50 26.31
CA ILE A 256 -8.97 17.16 25.73
C ILE A 256 -8.65 16.76 24.28
N SER A 257 -9.52 15.99 23.61
CA SER A 257 -9.23 15.49 22.26
C SER A 257 -9.21 16.58 21.19
N LYS A 258 -8.39 16.37 20.14
CA LYS A 258 -8.33 17.19 18.92
C LYS A 258 -8.62 16.40 17.65
N ASP A 259 -9.44 15.37 17.73
CA ASP A 259 -9.72 14.45 16.62
C ASP A 259 -10.31 15.13 15.40
N ASP A 260 -11.17 16.11 15.64
CA ASP A 260 -11.76 16.95 14.63
C ASP A 260 -11.94 18.39 15.13
N VAL A 261 -12.27 19.31 14.23
CA VAL A 261 -12.43 20.74 14.56
C VAL A 261 -13.56 21.04 15.55
N GLY A 262 -14.47 20.09 15.78
CA GLY A 262 -15.57 20.15 16.74
C GLY A 262 -15.33 19.37 18.04
N SER A 263 -14.17 18.71 18.20
CA SER A 263 -13.78 18.05 19.46
C SER A 263 -13.62 19.04 20.61
N SER A 264 -13.51 18.53 21.85
CA SER A 264 -13.32 19.35 23.03
C SER A 264 -12.18 20.35 22.86
N HIS A 265 -11.01 19.96 22.36
CA HIS A 265 -9.90 20.86 22.03
C HIS A 265 -9.72 21.04 20.51
N GLY A 266 -10.82 20.98 19.75
CA GLY A 266 -10.81 21.01 18.27
C GLY A 266 -10.19 22.29 17.67
N SER A 267 -10.09 23.38 18.41
CA SER A 267 -9.35 24.59 17.98
C SER A 267 -7.85 24.35 17.77
N LEU A 268 -7.30 23.28 18.36
CA LEU A 268 -5.91 22.84 18.21
C LEU A 268 -5.74 21.70 17.19
N HIS A 269 -6.82 21.23 16.55
CA HIS A 269 -6.83 20.10 15.61
C HIS A 269 -5.76 20.19 14.52
N HIS A 270 -5.67 21.31 13.81
CA HIS A 270 -4.68 21.46 12.74
C HIS A 270 -3.24 21.45 13.26
N LYS A 271 -2.98 21.98 14.45
CA LYS A 271 -1.65 21.93 15.07
C LYS A 271 -1.28 20.50 15.46
N ALA A 272 -2.23 19.75 16.01
CA ALA A 272 -2.07 18.34 16.33
C ALA A 272 -1.77 17.53 15.06
N ALA A 273 -2.55 17.74 13.99
CA ALA A 273 -2.36 17.08 12.70
C ALA A 273 -1.00 17.41 12.07
N ASP A 274 -0.54 18.67 12.10
CA ASP A 274 0.76 19.06 11.57
C ASP A 274 1.92 18.42 12.36
N LEU A 275 1.81 18.34 13.69
CA LEU A 275 2.77 17.62 14.52
C LEU A 275 2.76 16.11 14.23
N ALA A 276 1.58 15.53 14.02
CA ALA A 276 1.42 14.14 13.65
C ALA A 276 2.05 13.83 12.25
N VAL A 277 1.94 14.75 11.29
CA VAL A 277 2.66 14.68 10.00
C VAL A 277 4.17 14.68 10.24
N ASN A 278 4.68 15.63 11.04
CA ASN A 278 6.11 15.74 11.32
C ASN A 278 6.67 14.52 12.06
N ALA A 279 5.91 13.98 13.03
CA ALA A 279 6.27 12.76 13.75
C ALA A 279 6.30 11.54 12.82
N THR A 280 5.31 11.43 11.94
CA THR A 280 5.28 10.38 10.92
C THR A 280 6.49 10.51 9.97
N MET A 281 6.90 11.73 9.61
CA MET A 281 8.11 11.96 8.82
C MET A 281 9.40 11.55 9.55
N GLU A 282 9.49 11.78 10.86
CA GLU A 282 10.63 11.35 11.69
C GLU A 282 10.72 9.82 11.77
N LEU A 283 9.58 9.14 11.97
CA LEU A 283 9.49 7.68 11.93
C LEU A 283 9.90 7.11 10.58
N LEU A 284 9.47 7.73 9.47
CA LEU A 284 9.88 7.32 8.14
C LEU A 284 11.38 7.54 7.89
N GLU A 285 11.98 8.57 8.49
CA GLU A 285 13.44 8.77 8.44
C GLU A 285 14.17 7.66 9.17
N ASP A 286 13.74 7.28 10.38
CA ASP A 286 14.32 6.14 11.11
C ASP A 286 14.27 4.83 10.30
N ILE A 287 13.14 4.54 9.65
CA ILE A 287 13.02 3.39 8.74
C ILE A 287 13.98 3.52 7.56
N ARG A 288 14.03 4.69 6.90
CA ARG A 288 14.94 4.97 5.77
C ARG A 288 16.40 4.74 6.16
N LEU A 289 16.81 5.22 7.32
CA LEU A 289 18.17 5.07 7.82
C LEU A 289 18.52 3.61 8.04
N ALA A 290 17.59 2.81 8.58
CA ALA A 290 17.78 1.38 8.83
C ALA A 290 17.82 0.52 7.55
N VAL A 291 17.03 0.84 6.53
CA VAL A 291 16.83 -0.04 5.35
C VAL A 291 17.51 0.46 4.08
N GLY A 292 17.98 1.72 4.08
CA GLY A 292 18.59 2.38 2.93
C GLY A 292 17.58 2.93 1.91
N ASP A 293 18.03 3.90 1.13
CA ASP A 293 17.16 4.70 0.24
C ASP A 293 16.42 3.84 -0.80
N LYS A 294 17.11 2.86 -1.40
CA LYS A 294 16.54 1.96 -2.40
C LYS A 294 15.36 1.15 -1.86
N ASN A 295 15.53 0.50 -0.71
CA ASN A 295 14.47 -0.29 -0.10
C ASN A 295 13.38 0.57 0.52
N PHE A 296 13.72 1.77 1.00
CA PHE A 296 12.75 2.75 1.46
C PHE A 296 11.82 3.20 0.32
N LEU A 297 12.36 3.61 -0.83
CA LEU A 297 11.54 4.00 -1.99
C LEU A 297 10.65 2.86 -2.49
N ARG A 298 11.13 1.61 -2.42
CA ARG A 298 10.33 0.41 -2.70
C ARG A 298 9.20 0.22 -1.69
N LEU A 299 9.45 0.41 -0.38
CA LEU A 299 8.41 0.41 0.64
C LEU A 299 7.35 1.48 0.34
N MET A 300 7.75 2.67 -0.09
CA MET A 300 6.82 3.73 -0.49
C MET A 300 6.03 3.39 -1.75
N GLY A 301 6.48 2.40 -2.55
CA GLY A 301 5.85 2.02 -3.82
C GLY A 301 6.28 2.87 -5.00
N LEU A 302 7.36 3.64 -4.82
CA LEU A 302 7.97 4.46 -5.86
C LEU A 302 8.90 3.58 -6.70
N SER A 303 8.32 2.73 -7.53
CA SER A 303 9.04 1.88 -8.48
C SER A 303 8.74 2.31 -9.92
N GLN A 304 9.75 2.31 -10.80
CA GLN A 304 9.60 2.83 -12.16
C GLN A 304 8.83 1.88 -13.10
N SER A 305 8.56 0.63 -12.71
CA SER A 305 7.91 -0.39 -13.54
C SER A 305 7.14 -1.46 -12.72
N SER A 306 6.34 -2.28 -13.40
CA SER A 306 5.64 -3.44 -12.80
C SER A 306 6.60 -4.59 -12.47
N VAL A 307 6.14 -5.56 -11.69
CA VAL A 307 6.86 -6.82 -11.48
C VAL A 307 6.74 -7.73 -12.70
N LEU A 308 7.67 -8.67 -12.84
CA LEU A 308 7.59 -9.76 -13.80
C LEU A 308 7.38 -11.09 -13.04
N CYS A 309 6.20 -11.70 -13.16
CA CYS A 309 5.79 -12.85 -12.35
C CYS A 309 5.44 -14.08 -13.20
N PHE A 310 6.14 -15.19 -12.97
CA PHE A 310 5.95 -16.46 -13.66
C PHE A 310 5.60 -17.59 -12.70
N VAL A 311 4.60 -18.38 -13.05
CA VAL A 311 4.23 -19.64 -12.38
C VAL A 311 4.38 -20.76 -13.40
N ILE A 312 5.34 -21.66 -13.20
CA ILE A 312 5.79 -22.59 -14.24
C ILE A 312 5.70 -24.03 -13.75
N ASP A 313 4.93 -24.84 -14.46
CA ASP A 313 4.94 -26.29 -14.32
C ASP A 313 6.30 -26.86 -14.78
N THR A 314 6.90 -27.70 -13.95
CA THR A 314 8.23 -28.29 -14.15
C THR A 314 8.20 -29.80 -14.41
N THR A 315 7.03 -30.37 -14.66
CA THR A 315 6.82 -31.79 -14.97
C THR A 315 7.51 -32.21 -16.27
N GLY A 316 7.69 -33.52 -16.48
CA GLY A 316 8.46 -34.05 -17.61
C GLY A 316 7.98 -33.62 -19.01
N SER A 317 6.69 -33.30 -19.17
CA SER A 317 6.11 -32.83 -20.44
C SER A 317 6.47 -31.39 -20.80
N MET A 318 6.85 -30.56 -19.82
CA MET A 318 7.01 -29.10 -19.94
C MET A 318 8.31 -28.63 -20.61
N SER A 319 9.09 -29.52 -21.24
CA SER A 319 10.42 -29.19 -21.79
C SER A 319 10.40 -27.98 -22.75
N ASN A 320 9.45 -27.96 -23.69
CA ASN A 320 9.34 -26.88 -24.69
C ASN A 320 8.82 -25.57 -24.05
N ASP A 321 7.87 -25.71 -23.14
CA ASP A 321 7.21 -24.62 -22.43
C ASP A 321 8.19 -23.88 -21.52
N ILE A 322 9.02 -24.61 -20.76
CA ILE A 322 10.11 -24.05 -19.94
C ILE A 322 11.14 -23.34 -20.82
N ALA A 323 11.51 -23.93 -21.97
CA ALA A 323 12.45 -23.30 -22.88
C ALA A 323 11.93 -21.96 -23.42
N GLU A 324 10.64 -21.90 -23.76
CA GLU A 324 9.99 -20.68 -24.22
C GLU A 324 9.81 -19.65 -23.10
N ALA A 325 9.46 -20.08 -21.88
CA ALA A 325 9.41 -19.21 -20.70
C ALA A 325 10.80 -18.57 -20.44
N LYS A 326 11.88 -19.36 -20.45
CA LYS A 326 13.26 -18.83 -20.35
C LYS A 326 13.55 -17.80 -21.45
N ARG A 327 13.22 -18.13 -22.71
CA ARG A 327 13.47 -17.27 -23.87
C ARG A 327 12.77 -15.91 -23.72
N VAL A 328 11.46 -15.90 -23.42
CA VAL A 328 10.70 -14.65 -23.29
C VAL A 328 11.11 -13.85 -22.03
N SER A 329 11.39 -14.52 -20.91
CA SER A 329 11.89 -13.83 -19.71
C SER A 329 13.22 -13.13 -19.99
N PHE A 330 14.14 -13.80 -20.68
CA PHE A 330 15.46 -13.24 -21.01
C PHE A 330 15.31 -12.06 -21.96
N GLU A 331 14.45 -12.17 -22.97
CA GLU A 331 14.18 -11.10 -23.90
C GLU A 331 13.61 -9.85 -23.20
N ILE A 332 12.66 -10.03 -22.27
CA ILE A 332 12.09 -8.91 -21.50
C ILE A 332 13.15 -8.28 -20.58
N ILE A 333 13.95 -9.10 -19.90
CA ILE A 333 14.98 -8.62 -18.98
C ILE A 333 16.06 -7.85 -19.73
N ASP A 334 16.62 -8.46 -20.78
CA ASP A 334 17.77 -7.91 -21.51
C ASP A 334 17.38 -6.65 -22.31
N SER A 335 16.12 -6.52 -22.73
CA SER A 335 15.63 -5.29 -23.39
C SER A 335 15.32 -4.13 -22.44
N LYS A 336 15.16 -4.40 -21.13
CA LYS A 336 14.70 -3.39 -20.16
C LYS A 336 15.71 -3.07 -19.06
N ARG A 337 16.67 -3.96 -18.79
CA ARG A 337 17.68 -3.77 -17.74
C ARG A 337 18.43 -2.44 -17.93
N GLY A 338 18.61 -1.69 -16.85
CA GLY A 338 19.27 -0.39 -16.87
C GLY A 338 18.42 0.74 -17.47
N THR A 339 17.15 0.47 -17.82
CA THR A 339 16.20 1.49 -18.29
C THR A 339 15.12 1.74 -17.23
N GLN A 340 14.34 2.81 -17.39
CA GLN A 340 13.17 3.07 -16.52
C GLN A 340 12.10 1.99 -16.59
N GLN A 341 12.15 1.10 -17.59
CA GLN A 341 11.21 0.00 -17.76
C GLN A 341 11.68 -1.31 -17.09
N GLU A 342 12.89 -1.35 -16.50
CA GLU A 342 13.40 -2.54 -15.81
C GLU A 342 12.43 -2.97 -14.71
N PRO A 343 11.92 -4.22 -14.71
CA PRO A 343 10.96 -4.70 -13.71
C PRO A 343 11.40 -4.43 -12.27
N SER A 344 10.45 -3.97 -11.44
CA SER A 344 10.74 -3.58 -10.06
C SER A 344 11.07 -4.75 -9.14
N ALA A 345 10.58 -5.93 -9.48
CA ALA A 345 10.95 -7.22 -8.93
C ALA A 345 10.65 -8.34 -9.95
N TYR A 346 11.31 -9.47 -9.77
CA TYR A 346 11.12 -10.69 -10.52
C TYR A 346 10.63 -11.79 -9.58
N ILE A 347 9.54 -12.45 -9.93
CA ILE A 347 8.89 -13.50 -9.14
C ILE A 347 8.81 -14.76 -9.98
N LEU A 348 9.34 -15.87 -9.47
CA LEU A 348 9.27 -17.19 -10.07
C LEU A 348 8.70 -18.19 -9.07
N VAL A 349 7.66 -18.91 -9.47
CA VAL A 349 7.08 -20.01 -8.70
C VAL A 349 7.08 -21.27 -9.56
N PRO A 350 8.06 -22.18 -9.41
CA PRO A 350 7.98 -23.48 -10.03
C PRO A 350 6.94 -24.35 -9.30
N PHE A 351 6.25 -25.23 -10.01
CA PHE A 351 5.45 -26.29 -9.41
C PHE A 351 5.60 -27.62 -10.15
N ASN A 352 5.28 -28.71 -9.46
CA ASN A 352 5.39 -30.08 -9.93
C ASN A 352 4.37 -30.95 -9.15
N ASP A 353 4.50 -32.27 -9.25
CA ASP A 353 3.83 -33.24 -8.38
C ASP A 353 4.87 -34.25 -7.86
N PRO A 354 4.99 -34.45 -6.53
CA PRO A 354 4.07 -34.01 -5.45
C PRO A 354 4.39 -32.66 -4.78
N GLY A 355 5.26 -31.80 -5.36
CA GLY A 355 5.73 -30.58 -4.70
C GLY A 355 5.56 -29.30 -5.51
N PHE A 356 5.48 -28.16 -4.83
CA PHE A 356 5.41 -26.83 -5.45
C PHE A 356 6.26 -25.81 -4.68
N GLY A 357 6.62 -24.72 -5.35
CA GLY A 357 7.51 -23.69 -4.81
C GLY A 357 8.95 -24.17 -4.61
N PRO A 358 9.73 -23.47 -3.77
CA PRO A 358 9.37 -22.24 -3.07
C PRO A 358 9.19 -21.05 -4.03
N VAL A 359 8.58 -19.96 -3.55
CA VAL A 359 8.57 -18.69 -4.27
C VAL A 359 9.98 -18.09 -4.27
N ILE A 360 10.45 -17.69 -5.45
CA ILE A 360 11.69 -16.96 -5.63
C ILE A 360 11.30 -15.53 -5.99
N MET A 361 11.54 -14.60 -5.08
CA MET A 361 11.35 -13.17 -5.30
C MET A 361 12.71 -12.50 -5.19
N THR A 362 13.09 -11.75 -6.21
CA THR A 362 14.34 -10.99 -6.20
C THR A 362 14.19 -9.73 -7.02
N THR A 363 14.95 -8.71 -6.67
CA THR A 363 15.08 -7.52 -7.48
C THR A 363 16.36 -7.48 -8.31
N ASN A 364 17.16 -8.55 -8.28
CA ASN A 364 18.34 -8.70 -9.09
C ASN A 364 18.02 -9.58 -10.31
N ALA A 365 18.14 -8.98 -11.50
CA ALA A 365 17.84 -9.63 -12.76
C ALA A 365 18.74 -10.85 -13.04
N ASP A 366 20.01 -10.83 -12.62
CA ASP A 366 20.94 -11.97 -12.80
C ASP A 366 20.55 -13.13 -11.90
N VAL A 367 20.22 -12.85 -10.64
CA VAL A 367 19.72 -13.87 -9.70
C VAL A 367 18.45 -14.53 -10.26
N PHE A 368 17.54 -13.76 -10.86
CA PHE A 368 16.36 -14.34 -11.51
C PHE A 368 16.73 -15.20 -12.73
N LYS A 369 17.59 -14.71 -13.63
CA LYS A 369 18.05 -15.46 -14.81
C LYS A 369 18.71 -16.78 -14.41
N ASP A 370 19.51 -16.79 -13.36
CA ASP A 370 20.13 -18.00 -12.82
C ASP A 370 19.09 -18.99 -12.29
N ASN A 371 18.08 -18.51 -11.56
CA ASN A 371 17.03 -19.36 -11.01
C ASN A 371 16.11 -19.94 -12.08
N ILE A 372 15.66 -19.14 -13.04
CA ILE A 372 14.82 -19.66 -14.13
C ILE A 372 15.62 -20.63 -15.02
N ASN A 373 16.93 -20.39 -15.25
CA ASN A 373 17.77 -21.31 -16.02
C ASN A 373 17.93 -22.69 -15.39
N LYS A 374 17.89 -22.79 -14.05
CA LYS A 374 17.95 -24.07 -13.31
C LYS A 374 16.72 -24.94 -13.52
N LEU A 375 15.61 -24.38 -14.01
CA LEU A 375 14.40 -25.17 -14.26
C LEU A 375 14.66 -26.22 -15.35
N SER A 376 14.28 -27.46 -15.07
CA SER A 376 14.32 -28.58 -16.01
C SER A 376 13.01 -29.37 -15.92
N ALA A 377 12.50 -29.82 -17.06
CA ALA A 377 11.32 -30.68 -17.10
C ALA A 377 11.67 -32.08 -16.61
N SER A 378 11.10 -32.48 -15.48
CA SER A 378 11.31 -33.81 -14.90
C SER A 378 10.22 -34.16 -13.90
N GLY A 379 10.05 -35.46 -13.60
CA GLY A 379 9.08 -35.91 -12.61
C GLY A 379 7.63 -35.66 -13.06
N GLY A 380 6.77 -35.33 -12.09
CA GLY A 380 5.33 -35.11 -12.28
C GLY A 380 4.42 -36.25 -11.84
N GLY A 381 4.99 -37.28 -11.18
CA GLY A 381 4.21 -38.37 -10.58
C GLY A 381 3.08 -38.89 -11.48
N ASP A 382 1.85 -38.65 -11.03
CA ASP A 382 0.62 -38.83 -11.80
C ASP A 382 -0.05 -37.49 -12.15
N THR A 383 -0.47 -37.33 -13.40
CA THR A 383 -1.39 -36.25 -13.79
C THR A 383 -2.74 -36.46 -13.08
N PRO A 384 -3.37 -35.43 -12.46
CA PRO A 384 -3.12 -33.96 -12.54
C PRO A 384 -2.00 -33.34 -11.67
N GLU A 385 -1.70 -32.03 -11.82
CA GLU A 385 -0.57 -31.31 -11.18
C GLU A 385 -0.99 -30.22 -10.16
N LEU A 386 -0.08 -29.70 -9.31
CA LEU A 386 -0.39 -28.72 -8.23
C LEU A 386 -0.37 -27.24 -8.66
N CYS A 387 -1.04 -26.93 -9.78
CA CYS A 387 -1.02 -25.59 -10.38
C CYS A 387 -1.60 -24.50 -9.47
N LEU A 388 -2.71 -24.75 -8.76
CA LEU A 388 -3.36 -23.71 -7.97
C LEU A 388 -2.57 -23.36 -6.71
N SER A 389 -1.85 -24.31 -6.12
CA SER A 389 -0.95 -24.07 -4.98
C SER A 389 0.22 -23.16 -5.39
N GLY A 390 0.81 -23.39 -6.58
CA GLY A 390 1.81 -22.48 -7.16
C GLY A 390 1.25 -21.08 -7.43
N LEU A 391 0.03 -21.00 -7.96
CA LEU A 391 -0.64 -19.72 -8.20
C LEU A 391 -0.99 -18.97 -6.90
N GLN A 392 -1.32 -19.70 -5.82
CA GLN A 392 -1.55 -19.11 -4.49
C GLN A 392 -0.32 -18.35 -4.02
N LEU A 393 0.87 -18.97 -4.08
CA LEU A 393 2.13 -18.34 -3.69
C LEU A 393 2.42 -17.08 -4.50
N ALA A 394 2.12 -17.09 -5.80
CA ALA A 394 2.31 -15.92 -6.67
C ALA A 394 1.37 -14.78 -6.31
N LEU A 395 0.09 -15.06 -6.04
CA LEU A 395 -0.92 -14.04 -5.69
C LEU A 395 -0.68 -13.42 -4.32
N THR A 396 -0.09 -14.14 -3.37
CA THR A 396 0.21 -13.60 -2.04
C THR A 396 1.53 -12.81 -2.02
N ALA A 397 2.53 -13.24 -2.79
CA ALA A 397 3.83 -12.58 -2.92
C ALA A 397 3.81 -11.33 -3.84
N ALA A 398 3.09 -11.39 -4.96
CA ALA A 398 3.08 -10.29 -5.92
C ALA A 398 2.40 -9.02 -5.35
N PRO A 399 2.89 -7.82 -5.69
CA PRO A 399 2.15 -6.58 -5.43
C PRO A 399 0.74 -6.64 -6.03
N PRO A 400 -0.27 -5.99 -5.42
CA PRO A 400 -1.59 -5.89 -6.01
C PRO A 400 -1.56 -5.29 -7.41
N SER A 401 -2.53 -5.68 -8.22
CA SER A 401 -2.63 -5.26 -9.62
C SER A 401 -1.45 -5.69 -10.49
N SER A 402 -0.78 -6.78 -10.13
CA SER A 402 0.28 -7.40 -10.96
C SER A 402 -0.29 -8.29 -12.06
N GLU A 403 0.49 -8.45 -13.13
CA GLU A 403 0.26 -9.45 -14.18
C GLU A 403 1.04 -10.73 -13.83
N ILE A 404 0.35 -11.87 -13.82
CA ILE A 404 0.89 -13.19 -13.47
C ILE A 404 0.71 -14.13 -14.66
N PHE A 405 1.79 -14.76 -15.11
CA PHE A 405 1.79 -15.67 -16.26
C PHE A 405 1.99 -17.11 -15.81
N VAL A 406 0.99 -17.95 -16.07
CA VAL A 406 0.98 -19.37 -15.69
C VAL A 406 1.23 -20.24 -16.91
N PHE A 407 2.19 -21.15 -16.84
CA PHE A 407 2.49 -22.13 -17.89
C PHE A 407 2.21 -23.54 -17.37
N THR A 408 1.33 -24.28 -18.06
CA THR A 408 1.05 -25.70 -17.75
C THR A 408 0.43 -26.41 -18.95
N ASP A 409 0.63 -27.72 -19.03
CA ASP A 409 -0.01 -28.58 -20.01
C ASP A 409 -0.94 -29.63 -19.38
N ALA A 410 -1.23 -29.49 -18.07
CA ALA A 410 -2.00 -30.45 -17.29
C ALA A 410 -3.20 -29.83 -16.52
N PRO A 411 -4.21 -30.65 -16.17
CA PRO A 411 -5.25 -30.25 -15.21
C PRO A 411 -4.68 -29.98 -13.81
N ALA A 412 -5.44 -29.26 -12.98
CA ALA A 412 -5.06 -28.97 -11.60
C ALA A 412 -5.57 -30.07 -10.64
N LYS A 413 -4.65 -30.78 -9.96
CA LYS A 413 -4.90 -31.76 -8.87
C LYS A 413 -5.55 -31.09 -7.66
N ASP A 414 -5.22 -29.83 -7.46
CA ASP A 414 -5.67 -28.99 -6.36
C ASP A 414 -6.84 -28.07 -6.75
N ALA A 415 -7.69 -28.51 -7.68
CA ALA A 415 -8.87 -27.75 -8.13
C ALA A 415 -9.84 -27.31 -7.01
N TYR A 416 -9.77 -27.95 -5.84
CA TYR A 416 -10.51 -27.53 -4.63
C TYR A 416 -10.12 -26.12 -4.14
N LEU A 417 -8.94 -25.61 -4.53
CA LEU A 417 -8.46 -24.24 -4.25
C LEU A 417 -9.07 -23.17 -5.16
N LYS A 418 -9.91 -23.52 -6.14
CA LYS A 418 -10.48 -22.56 -7.11
C LYS A 418 -11.05 -21.31 -6.43
N SER A 419 -11.80 -21.50 -5.36
CA SER A 419 -12.45 -20.41 -4.62
C SER A 419 -11.43 -19.56 -3.84
N THR A 420 -10.43 -20.19 -3.23
CA THR A 420 -9.29 -19.51 -2.57
C THR A 420 -8.54 -18.62 -3.56
N ILE A 421 -8.24 -19.15 -4.76
CA ILE A 421 -7.57 -18.39 -5.82
C ILE A 421 -8.44 -17.26 -6.33
N THR A 422 -9.75 -17.47 -6.46
CA THR A 422 -10.70 -16.41 -6.84
C THR A 422 -10.71 -15.28 -5.80
N ALA A 423 -10.74 -15.61 -4.50
CA ALA A 423 -10.66 -14.64 -3.41
C ALA A 423 -9.34 -13.83 -3.43
N LEU A 424 -8.21 -14.49 -3.72
CA LEU A 424 -6.91 -13.84 -3.84
C LEU A 424 -6.81 -12.96 -5.10
N ILE A 425 -7.40 -13.38 -6.23
CA ILE A 425 -7.50 -12.55 -7.45
C ILE A 425 -8.31 -11.30 -7.17
N GLU A 426 -9.49 -11.43 -6.55
CA GLU A 426 -10.38 -10.30 -6.27
C GLU A 426 -9.75 -9.32 -5.26
N SER A 427 -9.14 -9.82 -4.18
CA SER A 427 -8.50 -8.98 -3.15
C SER A 427 -7.21 -8.30 -3.62
N SER A 428 -6.34 -9.04 -4.32
CA SER A 428 -5.10 -8.48 -4.88
C SER A 428 -5.33 -7.67 -6.16
N LYS A 429 -6.49 -7.83 -6.82
CA LYS A 429 -6.81 -7.25 -8.12
C LYS A 429 -5.78 -7.60 -9.21
N SER A 430 -5.10 -8.73 -9.07
CA SER A 430 -4.07 -9.20 -10.00
C SER A 430 -4.70 -9.88 -11.22
N VAL A 431 -4.02 -9.77 -12.36
CA VAL A 431 -4.45 -10.33 -13.65
C VAL A 431 -3.71 -11.64 -13.89
N VAL A 432 -4.41 -12.73 -14.19
CA VAL A 432 -3.79 -14.06 -14.37
C VAL A 432 -4.01 -14.55 -15.80
N THR A 433 -2.91 -14.70 -16.54
CA THR A 433 -2.92 -15.23 -17.92
C THR A 433 -2.35 -16.64 -17.95
N PHE A 434 -3.15 -17.60 -18.43
CA PHE A 434 -2.77 -19.00 -18.55
C PHE A 434 -2.33 -19.34 -19.97
N MET A 435 -1.16 -19.97 -20.10
CA MET A 435 -0.61 -20.54 -21.32
C MET A 435 -0.77 -22.07 -21.26
N LEU A 436 -1.72 -22.60 -22.04
CA LEU A 436 -2.13 -24.01 -22.00
C LEU A 436 -1.76 -24.72 -23.30
N THR A 437 -0.86 -25.72 -23.27
CA THR A 437 -0.26 -26.27 -24.51
C THR A 437 -0.73 -27.65 -24.98
N ASP A 438 -1.41 -28.47 -24.17
CA ASP A 438 -1.89 -29.82 -24.57
C ASP A 438 -3.41 -29.93 -24.82
N VAL A 439 -4.15 -28.82 -24.79
CA VAL A 439 -5.62 -28.83 -24.99
C VAL A 439 -6.00 -29.23 -26.43
N LEU A 440 -5.24 -28.77 -27.43
CA LEU A 440 -5.55 -28.93 -28.86
C LEU A 440 -5.17 -30.32 -29.42
N ALA A 441 -4.30 -31.08 -28.74
CA ALA A 441 -3.94 -32.43 -29.15
C ALA A 441 -5.09 -33.45 -28.92
N SER A 442 -5.91 -33.23 -27.88
CA SER A 442 -7.07 -34.07 -27.56
C SER A 442 -8.13 -34.05 -28.68
N ARG A 443 -8.33 -32.90 -29.36
CA ARG A 443 -9.33 -32.72 -30.43
C ARG A 443 -9.02 -33.56 -31.68
N ARG A 444 -7.75 -33.84 -31.99
CA ARG A 444 -7.36 -34.69 -33.14
C ARG A 444 -7.55 -36.18 -32.88
N ARG A 445 -7.31 -36.65 -31.65
CA ARG A 445 -7.40 -38.08 -31.29
C ARG A 445 -8.83 -38.60 -31.15
N ARG A 446 -9.83 -37.75 -30.89
CA ARG A 446 -11.24 -38.18 -30.81
C ARG A 446 -11.79 -38.74 -32.13
N ARG A 447 -11.07 -38.56 -33.25
CA ARG A 447 -11.36 -39.19 -34.56
C ARG A 447 -10.74 -40.59 -34.73
N ARG A 448 -9.89 -41.06 -33.81
CA ARG A 448 -9.16 -42.34 -33.93
C ARG A 448 -8.89 -42.93 -32.54
N SER A 449 -9.77 -43.86 -32.13
CA SER A 449 -9.72 -44.73 -30.93
C SER A 449 -10.31 -44.18 -29.61
N GLN A 450 -11.33 -44.89 -29.12
CA GLN A 450 -11.74 -44.94 -27.71
C GLN A 450 -10.81 -45.95 -26.99
N ARG A 451 -10.44 -45.64 -25.74
CA ARG A 451 -9.63 -46.45 -24.78
C ARG A 451 -8.13 -46.15 -24.70
N VAL A 452 -7.76 -44.94 -24.25
CA VAL A 452 -6.61 -44.75 -23.34
C VAL A 452 -6.95 -43.59 -22.40
N SER A 453 -6.76 -43.76 -21.09
CA SER A 453 -6.85 -42.70 -20.07
C SER A 453 -6.07 -41.46 -20.52
N SER A 454 -6.74 -40.34 -20.79
CA SER A 454 -6.13 -39.21 -21.48
C SER A 454 -5.25 -38.40 -20.53
N ARG A 455 -3.93 -38.47 -20.71
CA ARG A 455 -2.90 -37.57 -20.15
C ARG A 455 -3.03 -36.10 -20.59
N SER A 456 -4.12 -35.71 -21.26
CA SER A 456 -4.28 -34.40 -21.91
C SER A 456 -5.42 -33.60 -21.30
N LEU A 457 -5.24 -32.30 -21.13
CA LEU A 457 -6.27 -31.34 -20.71
C LEU A 457 -7.61 -31.54 -21.44
N SER A 458 -8.66 -31.89 -20.69
CA SER A 458 -10.02 -31.94 -21.22
C SER A 458 -10.64 -30.55 -21.33
N GLN A 459 -11.80 -30.44 -22.01
CA GLN A 459 -12.51 -29.17 -22.11
C GLN A 459 -13.03 -28.67 -20.75
N SER A 460 -13.39 -29.57 -19.83
CA SER A 460 -13.78 -29.20 -18.46
C SER A 460 -12.60 -28.71 -17.63
N ASP A 461 -11.41 -29.27 -17.83
CA ASP A 461 -10.20 -28.82 -17.14
C ASP A 461 -9.78 -27.42 -17.62
N ALA A 462 -9.89 -27.16 -18.93
CA ALA A 462 -9.67 -25.83 -19.49
C ALA A 462 -10.69 -24.80 -18.95
N GLN A 463 -11.92 -25.21 -18.62
CA GLN A 463 -12.93 -24.31 -18.06
C GLN A 463 -12.51 -23.74 -16.70
N LEU A 464 -11.83 -24.52 -15.85
CA LEU A 464 -11.28 -24.03 -14.58
C LEU A 464 -10.38 -22.81 -14.79
N TYR A 465 -9.40 -22.94 -15.70
CA TYR A 465 -8.46 -21.87 -16.03
C TYR A 465 -9.14 -20.69 -16.73
N GLN A 466 -10.12 -20.95 -17.61
CA GLN A 466 -10.94 -19.91 -18.25
C GLN A 466 -11.74 -19.09 -17.23
N ASP A 467 -12.31 -19.73 -16.21
CA ASP A 467 -13.06 -19.03 -15.15
C ASP A 467 -12.14 -18.14 -14.30
N LEU A 468 -10.95 -18.62 -13.94
CA LEU A 468 -9.95 -17.83 -13.19
C LEU A 468 -9.38 -16.67 -14.02
N ALA A 469 -9.10 -16.92 -15.30
CA ALA A 469 -8.70 -15.87 -16.25
C ALA A 469 -9.79 -14.80 -16.38
N ARG A 470 -11.06 -15.21 -16.49
CA ARG A 470 -12.21 -14.29 -16.54
C ARG A 470 -12.33 -13.44 -15.28
N ALA A 471 -12.27 -14.04 -14.09
CA ALA A 471 -12.39 -13.31 -12.82
C ALA A 471 -11.28 -12.26 -12.65
N SER A 472 -10.06 -12.59 -13.11
CA SER A 472 -8.90 -11.70 -13.05
C SER A 472 -8.81 -10.70 -14.20
N GLY A 473 -9.63 -10.82 -15.25
CA GLY A 473 -9.48 -10.07 -16.50
C GLY A 473 -8.26 -10.46 -17.33
N GLY A 474 -7.66 -11.62 -17.03
CA GLY A 474 -6.57 -12.21 -17.82
C GLY A 474 -7.08 -12.97 -19.03
N GLN A 475 -6.27 -13.87 -19.56
CA GLN A 475 -6.60 -14.68 -20.73
C GLN A 475 -6.27 -16.16 -20.48
N ALA A 476 -7.09 -17.07 -21.01
CA ALA A 476 -6.78 -18.50 -21.08
C ALA A 476 -6.43 -18.85 -22.52
N ILE A 477 -5.14 -18.91 -22.82
CA ILE A 477 -4.60 -19.10 -24.16
C ILE A 477 -4.32 -20.59 -24.36
N GLU A 478 -5.15 -21.22 -25.19
CA GLU A 478 -4.95 -22.59 -25.66
C GLU A 478 -4.12 -22.54 -26.95
N VAL A 479 -2.89 -23.03 -26.90
CA VAL A 479 -1.92 -22.97 -28.01
C VAL A 479 -1.22 -24.31 -28.19
N THR A 480 -0.57 -24.53 -29.34
CA THR A 480 0.28 -25.71 -29.50
C THR A 480 1.69 -25.39 -29.01
N LYS A 481 2.47 -26.41 -28.62
CA LYS A 481 3.88 -26.20 -28.23
C LYS A 481 4.72 -25.54 -29.33
N SER A 482 4.40 -25.76 -30.61
CA SER A 482 5.10 -25.13 -31.74
C SER A 482 4.73 -23.65 -31.94
N ASP A 483 3.52 -23.25 -31.55
CA ASP A 483 3.02 -21.87 -31.74
C ASP A 483 3.12 -21.04 -30.46
N LEU A 484 3.63 -21.60 -29.35
CA LEU A 484 3.68 -20.94 -28.05
C LEU A 484 4.46 -19.62 -28.10
N SER A 485 5.52 -19.53 -28.90
CA SER A 485 6.32 -18.31 -29.07
C SER A 485 5.56 -17.14 -29.68
N LEU A 486 4.48 -17.41 -30.44
CA LEU A 486 3.57 -16.38 -30.94
C LEU A 486 2.59 -15.92 -29.86
N ALA A 487 2.22 -16.80 -28.92
CA ALA A 487 1.33 -16.46 -27.81
C ALA A 487 2.06 -15.66 -26.72
N THR A 488 3.34 -15.94 -26.44
CA THR A 488 4.11 -15.25 -25.40
C THR A 488 4.38 -13.77 -25.69
N SER A 489 4.03 -13.25 -26.88
CA SER A 489 4.08 -11.81 -27.16
C SER A 489 3.19 -10.99 -26.21
N ILE A 490 2.08 -11.56 -25.70
CA ILE A 490 1.22 -10.90 -24.71
C ILE A 490 1.98 -10.56 -23.42
N ILE A 491 2.98 -11.37 -23.05
CA ILE A 491 3.79 -11.14 -21.85
C ILE A 491 4.59 -9.86 -22.01
N LYS A 492 5.12 -9.60 -23.21
CA LYS A 492 5.86 -8.36 -23.52
C LYS A 492 4.96 -7.14 -23.43
N ASP A 493 3.75 -7.24 -23.99
CA ASP A 493 2.76 -6.15 -23.98
C ASP A 493 2.35 -5.80 -22.55
N SER A 494 1.95 -6.79 -21.76
CA SER A 494 1.51 -6.62 -20.37
C SER A 494 2.65 -6.19 -19.44
N SER A 495 3.91 -6.49 -19.79
CA SER A 495 5.08 -6.05 -19.03
C SER A 495 5.51 -4.61 -19.37
N ALA A 496 4.87 -3.94 -20.33
CA ALA A 496 5.19 -2.57 -20.68
C ALA A 496 4.75 -1.60 -19.57
N THR A 497 5.32 -0.38 -19.53
CA THR A 497 4.94 0.59 -18.49
C THR A 497 3.57 1.18 -18.77
N ALA A 498 2.86 1.52 -17.68
CA ALA A 498 1.59 2.26 -17.72
C ALA A 498 0.51 1.62 -18.61
N VAL A 499 0.45 0.28 -18.63
CA VAL A 499 -0.62 -0.45 -19.32
C VAL A 499 -1.95 -0.23 -18.60
N VAL A 500 -2.98 0.10 -19.38
CA VAL A 500 -4.35 0.33 -18.91
C VAL A 500 -5.34 -0.50 -19.70
N THR A 501 -6.41 -0.94 -19.04
CA THR A 501 -7.55 -1.60 -19.70
C THR A 501 -8.56 -0.55 -20.14
N VAL A 502 -8.84 -0.50 -21.44
CA VAL A 502 -9.81 0.44 -22.05
C VAL A 502 -11.19 -0.20 -22.10
N PHE A 503 -11.22 -1.46 -22.47
CA PHE A 503 -12.44 -2.24 -22.61
C PHE A 503 -12.17 -3.72 -22.44
N GLN A 504 -13.08 -4.44 -21.78
CA GLN A 504 -13.08 -5.89 -21.76
C GLN A 504 -14.49 -6.47 -21.68
N VAL A 505 -14.65 -7.67 -22.23
CA VAL A 505 -15.91 -8.41 -22.20
C VAL A 505 -15.67 -9.91 -22.40
N VAL A 506 -16.50 -10.72 -21.74
CA VAL A 506 -16.61 -12.16 -21.99
C VAL A 506 -18.04 -12.46 -22.41
N ARG A 507 -18.22 -13.16 -23.54
CA ARG A 507 -19.53 -13.62 -24.00
C ARG A 507 -19.63 -15.13 -23.86
N ASN A 508 -20.45 -15.56 -22.90
CA ASN A 508 -20.76 -16.96 -22.64
C ASN A 508 -22.23 -17.08 -22.17
N PRO A 509 -23.15 -17.69 -22.97
CA PRO A 509 -22.91 -18.37 -24.25
C PRO A 509 -22.52 -17.39 -25.36
N GLY A 510 -21.82 -17.91 -26.39
CA GLY A 510 -21.38 -17.12 -27.52
C GLY A 510 -22.52 -16.68 -28.42
N ARG A 511 -22.47 -15.43 -28.91
CA ARG A 511 -23.34 -14.89 -29.95
C ARG A 511 -22.63 -13.79 -30.73
N PRO A 512 -22.99 -13.54 -32.00
CA PRO A 512 -22.53 -12.36 -32.72
C PRO A 512 -22.91 -11.10 -31.94
N ASP A 513 -21.95 -10.22 -31.72
CA ASP A 513 -22.16 -9.02 -30.92
C ASP A 513 -21.23 -7.90 -31.35
N ASN A 514 -21.56 -6.69 -30.89
CA ASN A 514 -20.88 -5.48 -31.28
C ASN A 514 -20.46 -4.67 -30.05
N PHE A 515 -19.17 -4.30 -30.00
CA PHE A 515 -18.58 -3.66 -28.84
C PHE A 515 -17.99 -2.30 -29.19
N THR A 516 -18.36 -1.28 -28.41
CA THR A 516 -17.83 0.07 -28.56
C THR A 516 -16.90 0.45 -27.41
N PHE A 517 -15.86 1.20 -27.72
CA PHE A 517 -14.92 1.74 -26.73
C PHE A 517 -14.32 3.07 -27.20
N THR A 518 -13.85 3.87 -26.25
CA THR A 518 -13.31 5.20 -26.53
C THR A 518 -11.79 5.17 -26.61
N VAL A 519 -11.24 5.67 -27.71
CA VAL A 519 -9.82 5.96 -27.88
C VAL A 519 -9.59 7.45 -27.63
N ASP A 520 -8.87 7.78 -26.56
CA ASP A 520 -8.53 9.17 -26.20
C ASP A 520 -7.09 9.55 -26.56
N GLY A 521 -6.80 10.85 -26.53
CA GLY A 521 -5.52 11.41 -26.97
C GLY A 521 -4.30 10.99 -26.13
N SER A 522 -4.50 10.41 -24.95
CA SER A 522 -3.40 9.94 -24.08
C SER A 522 -2.96 8.50 -24.33
N LEU A 523 -3.79 7.71 -25.04
CA LEU A 523 -3.48 6.29 -25.30
C LEU A 523 -2.40 6.14 -26.36
N ARG A 524 -1.44 5.26 -26.10
CA ARG A 524 -0.40 4.82 -27.04
C ARG A 524 -0.34 3.30 -27.10
N ASN A 525 0.25 2.75 -28.17
CA ASN A 525 0.54 1.31 -28.31
C ASN A 525 -0.66 0.41 -27.97
N MET A 526 -1.80 0.70 -28.57
CA MET A 526 -3.03 -0.05 -28.29
C MET A 526 -2.96 -1.47 -28.86
N THR A 527 -3.40 -2.43 -28.05
CA THR A 527 -3.46 -3.84 -28.42
C THR A 527 -4.79 -4.44 -27.99
N ALA A 528 -5.43 -5.21 -28.88
CA ALA A 528 -6.59 -6.02 -28.56
C ALA A 528 -6.28 -7.51 -28.59
N TYR A 529 -6.86 -8.25 -27.65
CA TYR A 529 -6.80 -9.69 -27.54
C TYR A 529 -8.21 -10.24 -27.70
N ILE A 530 -8.39 -11.12 -28.68
CA ILE A 530 -9.64 -11.85 -28.90
C ILE A 530 -9.34 -13.33 -28.69
N THR A 531 -9.87 -13.92 -27.63
CA THR A 531 -9.77 -15.36 -27.39
C THR A 531 -11.08 -16.05 -27.73
N GLY A 532 -11.01 -17.08 -28.58
CA GLY A 532 -12.19 -17.81 -29.04
C GLY A 532 -11.83 -18.91 -30.03
N THR A 533 -12.83 -19.64 -30.52
CA THR A 533 -12.58 -20.75 -31.44
C THR A 533 -11.97 -20.28 -32.76
N SER A 534 -11.33 -21.20 -33.50
CA SER A 534 -10.71 -20.89 -34.80
C SER A 534 -11.71 -20.37 -35.84
N SER A 535 -13.00 -20.68 -35.70
CA SER A 535 -14.07 -20.23 -36.60
C SER A 535 -14.52 -18.78 -36.38
N LEU A 536 -14.10 -18.13 -35.29
CA LEU A 536 -14.51 -16.75 -34.99
C LEU A 536 -14.00 -15.79 -36.08
N THR A 537 -14.80 -14.79 -36.44
CA THR A 537 -14.35 -13.67 -37.29
C THR A 537 -14.62 -12.35 -36.58
N PHE A 538 -13.93 -11.29 -36.99
CA PHE A 538 -14.13 -9.97 -36.43
C PHE A 538 -14.00 -8.88 -37.50
N ASP A 539 -14.64 -7.75 -37.25
CA ASP A 539 -14.48 -6.50 -38.01
C ASP A 539 -14.15 -5.37 -37.03
N LEU A 540 -13.05 -4.67 -37.26
CA LEU A 540 -12.62 -3.50 -36.49
C LEU A 540 -13.00 -2.25 -37.29
N THR A 541 -13.68 -1.29 -36.66
CA THR A 541 -14.08 -0.03 -37.29
C THR A 541 -13.60 1.15 -36.45
N SER A 542 -12.91 2.08 -37.09
CA SER A 542 -12.38 3.30 -36.46
C SER A 542 -13.45 4.39 -36.28
N SER A 543 -13.12 5.45 -35.55
CA SER A 543 -14.00 6.62 -35.38
C SER A 543 -14.33 7.37 -36.67
N THR A 544 -13.58 7.13 -37.75
CA THR A 544 -13.80 7.73 -39.08
C THR A 544 -14.64 6.85 -40.02
N GLY A 545 -15.03 5.64 -39.56
CA GLY A 545 -15.80 4.68 -40.36
C GLY A 545 -14.97 3.77 -41.26
N VAL A 546 -13.64 3.91 -41.29
CA VAL A 546 -12.75 2.91 -41.91
C VAL A 546 -12.92 1.59 -41.17
N SER A 547 -13.03 0.48 -41.90
CA SER A 547 -13.19 -0.88 -41.35
C SER A 547 -12.15 -1.84 -41.88
N GLN A 548 -11.73 -2.79 -41.06
CA GLN A 548 -10.79 -3.88 -41.38
C GLN A 548 -11.35 -5.20 -40.85
N SER A 549 -11.45 -6.20 -41.73
CA SER A 549 -11.96 -7.52 -41.35
C SER A 549 -10.84 -8.50 -40.98
N SER A 550 -11.21 -9.61 -40.34
CA SER A 550 -10.29 -10.67 -39.95
C SER A 550 -9.71 -11.48 -41.14
N SER A 551 -10.01 -11.14 -42.39
CA SER A 551 -9.34 -11.72 -43.56
C SER A 551 -8.04 -10.97 -43.94
N GLN A 552 -7.85 -9.76 -43.41
CA GLN A 552 -6.68 -8.91 -43.68
C GLN A 552 -5.75 -8.91 -42.45
N SER A 553 -4.75 -9.79 -42.44
CA SER A 553 -3.78 -9.93 -41.33
C SER A 553 -2.98 -8.66 -41.05
N SER A 554 -2.81 -7.80 -42.06
CA SER A 554 -2.30 -6.44 -41.91
C SER A 554 -3.15 -5.52 -42.77
N GLY A 555 -3.72 -4.49 -42.18
CA GLY A 555 -4.59 -3.53 -42.85
C GLY A 555 -4.42 -2.12 -42.29
N PRO A 556 -5.31 -1.18 -42.66
CA PRO A 556 -5.17 0.23 -42.28
C PRO A 556 -5.33 0.49 -40.77
N LEU A 557 -6.03 -0.39 -40.05
CA LEU A 557 -6.38 -0.17 -38.63
C LEU A 557 -5.55 -1.01 -37.67
N ALA A 558 -5.06 -2.17 -38.10
CA ALA A 558 -4.27 -3.06 -37.25
C ALA A 558 -3.44 -4.06 -38.06
N SER A 559 -2.39 -4.55 -37.42
CA SER A 559 -1.76 -5.84 -37.78
C SER A 559 -2.14 -6.88 -36.73
N PHE A 560 -2.44 -8.11 -37.14
CA PHE A 560 -2.80 -9.15 -36.19
C PHE A 560 -2.12 -10.50 -36.45
N THR A 561 -1.87 -11.21 -35.36
CA THR A 561 -1.33 -12.57 -35.35
C THR A 561 -2.32 -13.53 -34.68
N THR A 562 -2.27 -14.79 -35.07
CA THR A 562 -3.11 -15.86 -34.50
C THR A 562 -2.22 -16.94 -33.90
N ALA A 563 -2.46 -17.29 -32.64
CA ALA A 563 -1.78 -18.37 -31.93
C ALA A 563 -2.82 -19.21 -31.18
N GLY A 564 -3.11 -20.40 -31.67
CA GLY A 564 -4.14 -21.26 -31.10
C GLY A 564 -5.53 -20.59 -31.07
N ASN A 565 -6.08 -20.36 -29.88
CA ASN A 565 -7.35 -19.65 -29.69
C ASN A 565 -7.22 -18.12 -29.59
N LEU A 566 -6.01 -17.57 -29.60
CA LEU A 566 -5.74 -16.13 -29.45
C LEU A 566 -5.59 -15.45 -30.82
N ARG A 567 -6.30 -14.33 -31.01
CA ARG A 567 -5.95 -13.29 -32.00
C ARG A 567 -5.44 -12.06 -31.26
N ARG A 568 -4.21 -11.63 -31.57
CA ARG A 568 -3.59 -10.42 -31.03
C ARG A 568 -3.52 -9.36 -32.11
N LEU A 569 -4.22 -8.24 -31.91
CA LEU A 569 -4.30 -7.13 -32.84
C LEU A 569 -3.50 -5.94 -32.29
N SER A 570 -2.44 -5.54 -32.96
CA SER A 570 -1.71 -4.29 -32.67
C SER A 570 -2.29 -3.18 -33.53
N PHE A 571 -2.87 -2.16 -32.90
CA PHE A 571 -3.62 -1.13 -33.60
C PHE A 571 -2.67 -0.11 -34.24
N ASN A 572 -2.99 0.29 -35.47
CA ASN A 572 -2.53 1.55 -36.02
C ASN A 572 -3.63 2.59 -35.84
N THR A 573 -3.45 3.49 -34.88
CA THR A 573 -4.48 4.50 -34.59
C THR A 573 -4.31 5.76 -35.43
N ASP A 574 -3.17 6.03 -36.08
CA ASP A 574 -2.89 7.29 -36.82
C ASP A 574 -3.33 8.56 -36.05
N ASN A 575 -3.25 8.55 -34.71
CA ASN A 575 -3.78 9.60 -33.80
C ASN A 575 -5.30 9.85 -33.87
N GLN A 576 -6.08 8.92 -34.43
CA GLN A 576 -7.53 8.95 -34.47
C GLN A 576 -8.13 8.68 -33.07
N THR A 577 -8.69 9.73 -32.47
CA THR A 577 -9.47 9.63 -31.22
C THR A 577 -10.96 9.46 -31.51
N GLY A 578 -11.73 8.99 -30.54
CA GLY A 578 -13.19 8.89 -30.61
C GLY A 578 -13.71 7.47 -30.33
N SER A 579 -14.94 7.20 -30.77
CA SER A 579 -15.58 5.90 -30.59
C SER A 579 -15.10 4.90 -31.64
N TRP A 580 -14.55 3.78 -31.20
CA TRP A 580 -14.17 2.64 -32.04
C TRP A 580 -15.10 1.46 -31.78
N GLU A 581 -15.20 0.57 -32.75
CA GLU A 581 -16.10 -0.58 -32.74
C GLU A 581 -15.35 -1.87 -33.10
N ILE A 582 -15.57 -2.94 -32.33
CA ILE A 582 -15.17 -4.31 -32.69
C ILE A 582 -16.43 -5.16 -32.75
N ARG A 583 -16.75 -5.65 -33.95
CA ARG A 583 -17.79 -6.64 -34.17
C ARG A 583 -17.17 -8.02 -34.14
N VAL A 584 -17.70 -8.91 -33.31
CA VAL A 584 -17.27 -10.31 -33.24
C VAL A 584 -18.39 -11.21 -33.70
N ASN A 585 -18.10 -12.09 -34.66
CA ASN A 585 -19.05 -13.07 -35.18
C ASN A 585 -18.65 -14.48 -34.74
N SER A 586 -19.29 -14.97 -33.68
CA SER A 586 -19.10 -16.33 -33.16
C SER A 586 -20.32 -16.76 -32.34
N ASN A 587 -20.78 -18.00 -32.56
CA ASN A 587 -21.77 -18.67 -31.70
C ASN A 587 -21.11 -19.47 -30.56
N ASN A 588 -19.78 -19.60 -30.57
CA ASN A 588 -19.01 -20.20 -29.47
C ASN A 588 -18.56 -19.10 -28.51
N PRO A 589 -18.35 -19.40 -27.21
CA PRO A 589 -17.84 -18.44 -26.25
C PRO A 589 -16.55 -17.76 -26.71
N TYR A 590 -16.42 -16.48 -26.38
CA TYR A 590 -15.23 -15.68 -26.69
C TYR A 590 -15.04 -14.55 -25.67
N SER A 591 -13.85 -13.98 -25.65
CA SER A 591 -13.57 -12.73 -24.93
C SER A 591 -12.87 -11.72 -25.83
N VAL A 592 -13.06 -10.44 -25.51
CA VAL A 592 -12.35 -9.32 -26.14
C VAL A 592 -11.77 -8.46 -25.02
N LYS A 593 -10.48 -8.17 -25.08
CA LYS A 593 -9.79 -7.24 -24.17
C LYS A 593 -9.00 -6.24 -24.98
N VAL A 594 -9.22 -4.95 -24.75
CA VAL A 594 -8.51 -3.84 -25.39
C VAL A 594 -7.70 -3.10 -24.33
N THR A 595 -6.41 -2.98 -24.60
CA THR A 595 -5.43 -2.33 -23.72
C THR A 595 -4.66 -1.25 -24.47
N GLY A 596 -3.98 -0.39 -23.72
CA GLY A 596 -3.02 0.59 -24.27
C GLY A 596 -2.12 1.12 -23.15
N GLN A 597 -1.21 2.03 -23.49
CA GLN A 597 -0.36 2.71 -22.52
C GLN A 597 -0.88 4.13 -22.27
N SER A 598 -1.05 4.50 -21.00
CA SER A 598 -1.46 5.85 -20.56
C SER A 598 -1.06 6.06 -19.11
N SER A 599 -0.53 7.23 -18.76
CA SER A 599 -0.35 7.61 -17.35
C SER A 599 -1.70 7.68 -16.62
N MET A 600 -2.76 8.08 -17.33
CA MET A 600 -4.11 8.20 -16.80
C MET A 600 -4.76 6.83 -16.56
N ASN A 601 -4.90 6.47 -15.30
CA ASN A 601 -5.56 5.25 -14.83
C ASN A 601 -6.29 5.50 -13.50
N PHE A 602 -6.84 4.47 -12.87
CA PHE A 602 -7.41 4.58 -11.53
C PHE A 602 -7.20 3.31 -10.71
N ILE A 603 -7.25 3.46 -9.40
CA ILE A 603 -7.38 2.35 -8.45
C ILE A 603 -8.75 2.43 -7.77
N PHE A 604 -9.26 1.30 -7.29
CA PHE A 604 -10.52 1.26 -6.54
C PHE A 604 -10.40 0.28 -5.37
N ASN A 605 -11.15 0.53 -4.30
CA ASN A 605 -11.25 -0.36 -3.13
C ASN A 605 -12.69 -0.36 -2.62
N LEU A 606 -13.21 -1.54 -2.28
CA LEU A 606 -14.52 -1.66 -1.62
C LEU A 606 -14.36 -1.16 -0.18
N VAL A 607 -15.23 -0.24 0.22
CA VAL A 607 -15.24 0.33 1.57
C VAL A 607 -16.62 0.21 2.17
N GLU A 608 -16.69 0.05 3.48
CA GLU A 608 -17.95 0.00 4.22
C GLU A 608 -17.98 1.06 5.32
N ALA A 609 -19.14 1.68 5.47
CA ALA A 609 -19.37 2.67 6.51
C ALA A 609 -19.52 1.99 7.87
N HIS A 610 -18.94 2.59 8.90
CA HIS A 610 -19.07 2.15 10.29
C HIS A 610 -19.78 3.25 11.09
N ASN A 611 -20.69 2.89 11.99
CA ASN A 611 -21.18 3.85 12.99
C ASN A 611 -20.58 3.55 14.37
N GLY A 612 -20.79 4.45 15.33
CA GLY A 612 -20.23 4.37 16.68
C GLY A 612 -19.02 5.28 16.90
N ALA A 613 -18.28 4.96 17.98
CA ALA A 613 -17.15 5.71 18.52
C ALA A 613 -16.13 6.21 17.50
N HIS A 614 -15.86 5.46 16.43
CA HIS A 614 -14.88 5.82 15.39
C HIS A 614 -15.51 5.79 13.99
N GLY A 615 -16.78 6.18 13.88
CA GLY A 615 -17.57 6.02 12.65
C GLY A 615 -17.12 6.86 11.46
N ASP A 616 -16.61 6.18 10.42
CA ASP A 616 -16.37 6.71 9.07
C ASP A 616 -16.46 5.54 8.07
N PHE A 617 -15.37 5.18 7.38
CA PHE A 617 -15.29 4.06 6.45
C PHE A 617 -14.04 3.23 6.73
N SER A 618 -14.11 1.92 6.45
CA SER A 618 -12.94 1.05 6.45
C SER A 618 -12.91 0.16 5.21
N LEU A 619 -11.77 -0.47 4.95
CA LEU A 619 -11.63 -1.40 3.84
C LEU A 619 -12.55 -2.61 4.07
N LYS A 620 -13.45 -2.86 3.13
CA LYS A 620 -14.29 -4.05 3.13
C LYS A 620 -13.56 -5.19 2.43
N GLU A 621 -13.20 -6.21 3.20
CA GLU A 621 -12.75 -7.49 2.64
C GLU A 621 -13.93 -8.30 2.10
N GLY A 622 -13.65 -9.13 1.10
CA GLY A 622 -14.66 -9.97 0.47
C GLY A 622 -15.52 -9.24 -0.55
N ARG A 623 -16.67 -9.85 -0.85
CA ARG A 623 -17.61 -9.39 -1.88
C ARG A 623 -18.61 -8.37 -1.34
N ALA A 624 -19.07 -7.49 -2.24
CA ALA A 624 -20.21 -6.62 -1.98
C ALA A 624 -21.50 -7.45 -1.83
N LEU A 625 -22.44 -6.97 -1.02
CA LEU A 625 -23.67 -7.71 -0.75
C LEU A 625 -24.72 -7.50 -1.86
N SER A 626 -25.31 -8.59 -2.34
CA SER A 626 -26.33 -8.57 -3.40
C SER A 626 -27.61 -7.86 -2.95
N GLY A 627 -28.12 -6.98 -3.81
CA GLY A 627 -29.31 -6.15 -3.58
C GLY A 627 -29.10 -5.00 -2.58
N GLY A 628 -27.90 -4.89 -1.99
CA GLY A 628 -27.54 -3.86 -1.03
C GLY A 628 -26.89 -2.63 -1.65
N ASN A 629 -26.54 -1.67 -0.80
CA ASN A 629 -25.67 -0.57 -1.19
C ASN A 629 -24.20 -1.02 -1.16
N ALA A 630 -23.40 -0.54 -2.11
CA ALA A 630 -21.96 -0.75 -2.14
C ALA A 630 -21.24 0.59 -2.27
N SER A 631 -20.08 0.74 -1.64
CA SER A 631 -19.28 1.95 -1.72
C SER A 631 -17.87 1.63 -2.18
N LEU A 632 -17.35 2.38 -3.16
CA LEU A 632 -15.98 2.28 -3.65
C LEU A 632 -15.23 3.56 -3.34
N LEU A 633 -14.01 3.44 -2.79
CA LEU A 633 -13.03 4.51 -2.84
C LEU A 633 -12.25 4.39 -4.14
N VAL A 634 -12.41 5.37 -5.03
CA VAL A 634 -11.77 5.45 -6.35
C VAL A 634 -10.73 6.58 -6.35
N SER A 635 -9.48 6.26 -6.70
CA SER A 635 -8.40 7.24 -6.81
C SER A 635 -7.90 7.30 -8.25
N VAL A 636 -8.02 8.47 -8.88
CA VAL A 636 -7.50 8.72 -10.22
C VAL A 636 -5.98 8.92 -10.15
N THR A 637 -5.28 8.40 -11.14
CA THR A 637 -3.81 8.40 -11.22
C THR A 637 -3.33 9.01 -12.53
N GLY A 638 -2.13 9.60 -12.52
CA GLY A 638 -1.42 10.12 -13.69
C GLY A 638 -1.96 11.41 -14.32
N SER A 639 -2.86 12.11 -13.62
CA SER A 639 -3.22 13.50 -13.92
C SER A 639 -3.89 14.16 -12.71
N ASP A 640 -3.44 15.37 -12.38
CA ASP A 640 -4.06 16.23 -11.36
C ASP A 640 -5.18 17.13 -11.95
N THR A 641 -5.36 17.10 -13.28
CA THR A 641 -6.28 17.99 -14.03
C THR A 641 -7.51 17.26 -14.59
N VAL A 642 -7.66 15.97 -14.30
CA VAL A 642 -8.80 15.18 -14.80
C VAL A 642 -10.06 15.48 -14.00
N LYS A 643 -11.16 15.73 -14.72
CA LYS A 643 -12.51 15.80 -14.16
C LYS A 643 -13.21 14.46 -14.38
N VAL A 644 -13.48 13.73 -13.31
CA VAL A 644 -14.30 12.51 -13.37
C VAL A 644 -15.76 12.90 -13.59
N THR A 645 -16.40 12.30 -14.59
CA THR A 645 -17.80 12.55 -14.95
C THR A 645 -18.73 11.40 -14.57
N GLY A 646 -18.21 10.17 -14.44
CA GLY A 646 -19.00 9.02 -14.04
C GLY A 646 -18.16 7.82 -13.65
N VAL A 647 -18.64 7.06 -12.67
CA VAL A 647 -18.13 5.72 -12.36
C VAL A 647 -19.32 4.77 -12.34
N THR A 648 -19.21 3.66 -13.06
CA THR A 648 -20.29 2.69 -13.24
C THR A 648 -19.83 1.27 -12.96
N LEU A 649 -20.76 0.42 -12.52
CA LEU A 649 -20.59 -1.03 -12.51
C LEU A 649 -21.16 -1.57 -13.83
N PHE A 650 -20.28 -2.07 -14.69
CA PHE A 650 -20.62 -2.56 -16.02
C PHE A 650 -20.72 -4.09 -16.01
N ASP A 651 -21.89 -4.62 -16.38
CA ASP A 651 -22.10 -6.05 -16.55
C ASP A 651 -21.61 -6.53 -17.94
N SER A 652 -20.76 -7.54 -17.95
CA SER A 652 -20.22 -8.14 -19.18
C SER A 652 -21.16 -9.15 -19.86
N SER A 653 -22.33 -9.45 -19.28
CA SER A 653 -23.31 -10.41 -19.80
C SER A 653 -24.58 -9.77 -20.39
N GLY A 654 -24.81 -8.47 -20.14
CA GLY A 654 -25.99 -7.74 -20.61
C GLY A 654 -25.80 -6.21 -20.69
N PRO A 655 -26.82 -5.44 -21.10
CA PRO A 655 -26.76 -3.98 -21.23
C PRO A 655 -26.90 -3.23 -19.88
N THR A 656 -26.79 -3.93 -18.75
CA THR A 656 -26.99 -3.40 -17.40
C THR A 656 -25.76 -2.63 -16.92
N GLU A 657 -25.87 -1.31 -16.87
CA GLU A 657 -24.89 -0.40 -16.28
C GLU A 657 -25.49 0.23 -15.03
N VAL A 658 -24.87 0.01 -13.86
CA VAL A 658 -25.31 0.62 -12.59
C VAL A 658 -24.49 1.89 -12.37
N ASN A 659 -25.17 3.03 -12.34
CA ASN A 659 -24.53 4.33 -12.12
C ASN A 659 -24.21 4.54 -10.64
N GLY A 660 -22.98 4.97 -10.34
CA GLY A 660 -22.57 5.38 -9.01
C GLY A 660 -22.78 6.87 -8.78
N SER A 661 -23.17 7.24 -7.56
CA SER A 661 -23.17 8.62 -7.10
C SER A 661 -21.75 9.01 -6.70
N LEU A 662 -21.24 10.09 -7.29
CA LEU A 662 -19.87 10.57 -7.09
C LEU A 662 -19.81 11.63 -5.99
N GLN A 663 -18.90 11.45 -5.04
CA GLN A 663 -18.54 12.46 -4.05
C GLN A 663 -17.02 12.68 -4.06
N SER A 664 -16.58 13.89 -4.43
CA SER A 664 -15.15 14.23 -4.44
C SER A 664 -14.60 14.38 -3.03
N MET A 665 -13.51 13.68 -2.74
CA MET A 665 -12.80 13.69 -1.46
C MET A 665 -11.51 14.54 -1.50
N GLY A 666 -11.28 15.25 -2.62
CA GLY A 666 -10.04 15.99 -2.86
C GLY A 666 -8.89 15.12 -3.40
N SER A 667 -7.87 15.77 -3.97
CA SER A 667 -6.63 15.13 -4.44
C SER A 667 -6.84 13.91 -5.36
N GLY A 668 -7.83 13.97 -6.25
CA GLY A 668 -8.13 12.89 -7.21
C GLY A 668 -8.86 11.68 -6.61
N ASN A 669 -9.32 11.75 -5.36
CA ASN A 669 -10.07 10.69 -4.69
C ASN A 669 -11.58 10.95 -4.74
N PHE A 670 -12.36 9.88 -4.92
CA PHE A 670 -13.82 9.91 -5.00
C PHE A 670 -14.41 8.77 -4.18
N LEU A 671 -15.37 9.09 -3.31
CA LEU A 671 -16.26 8.10 -2.74
C LEU A 671 -17.41 7.90 -3.73
N VAL A 672 -17.59 6.66 -4.19
CA VAL A 672 -18.62 6.30 -5.16
C VAL A 672 -19.61 5.35 -4.51
N THR A 673 -20.87 5.76 -4.41
CA THR A 673 -21.92 4.93 -3.79
C THR A 673 -22.89 4.39 -4.83
N PHE A 674 -23.18 3.09 -4.74
CA PHE A 674 -24.12 2.39 -5.60
C PHE A 674 -25.29 1.90 -4.75
N SER A 675 -26.51 2.10 -5.24
CA SER A 675 -27.73 1.67 -4.55
C SER A 675 -28.29 0.42 -5.21
N GLY A 676 -28.63 -0.60 -4.40
CA GLY A 676 -29.29 -1.81 -4.87
C GLY A 676 -28.49 -2.58 -5.92
N VAL A 677 -27.19 -2.82 -5.67
CA VAL A 677 -26.32 -3.52 -6.63
C VAL A 677 -26.87 -4.93 -6.90
N PRO A 678 -27.23 -5.27 -8.14
CA PRO A 678 -27.88 -6.54 -8.43
C PRO A 678 -26.91 -7.72 -8.25
N ALA A 679 -27.47 -8.92 -8.13
CA ALA A 679 -26.67 -10.14 -8.13
C ALA A 679 -25.96 -10.31 -9.49
N GLY A 680 -24.63 -10.40 -9.49
CA GLY A 680 -23.89 -10.55 -10.74
C GLY A 680 -22.40 -10.30 -10.64
N GLU A 681 -21.76 -10.21 -11.80
CA GLU A 681 -20.34 -9.93 -11.99
C GLU A 681 -20.20 -8.63 -12.79
N PHE A 682 -19.49 -7.66 -12.22
CA PHE A 682 -19.38 -6.30 -12.76
C PHE A 682 -17.92 -5.90 -12.91
N VAL A 683 -17.64 -5.03 -13.88
CA VAL A 683 -16.35 -4.35 -14.02
C VAL A 683 -16.55 -2.88 -13.69
N VAL A 684 -15.65 -2.31 -12.88
CA VAL A 684 -15.67 -0.87 -12.60
C VAL A 684 -15.22 -0.12 -13.85
N ARG A 685 -16.03 0.82 -14.32
CA ARG A 685 -15.72 1.68 -15.45
C ARG A 685 -15.68 3.13 -15.00
N LEU A 686 -14.60 3.83 -15.34
CA LEU A 686 -14.42 5.25 -15.06
C LEU A 686 -14.48 6.04 -16.37
N ARG A 687 -15.23 7.15 -16.36
CA ARG A 687 -15.32 8.13 -17.43
C ARG A 687 -15.00 9.51 -16.90
N GLY A 688 -14.34 10.32 -17.72
CA GLY A 688 -13.97 11.68 -17.36
C GLY A 688 -13.57 12.52 -18.56
N GLU A 689 -13.19 13.75 -18.28
CA GLU A 689 -12.70 14.74 -19.22
C GLU A 689 -11.32 15.25 -18.78
N ASP A 690 -10.41 15.41 -19.74
CA ASP A 690 -9.12 16.06 -19.48
C ASP A 690 -9.25 17.58 -19.67
N SER A 691 -9.05 18.34 -18.59
CA SER A 691 -9.13 19.80 -18.60
C SER A 691 -7.83 20.48 -19.05
N GLY A 692 -6.71 19.74 -19.18
CA GLY A 692 -5.39 20.27 -19.56
C GLY A 692 -5.22 20.61 -21.05
N SER A 693 -6.17 20.22 -21.90
CA SER A 693 -6.18 20.54 -23.33
C SER A 693 -6.57 22.01 -23.57
N THR A 694 -5.58 22.89 -23.50
CA THR A 694 -5.70 24.27 -24.00
C THR A 694 -5.38 24.32 -25.50
N SER A 695 -6.32 24.86 -26.28
CA SER A 695 -6.26 25.19 -27.72
C SER A 695 -6.52 24.10 -28.79
N ARG A 696 -7.61 24.33 -29.55
CA ARG A 696 -7.80 24.09 -31.00
C ARG A 696 -7.57 22.70 -31.60
N SER A 697 -7.52 21.64 -30.80
CA SER A 697 -7.56 20.26 -31.31
C SER A 697 -9.01 19.76 -31.38
N THR A 698 -9.43 19.22 -32.52
CA THR A 698 -10.72 18.53 -32.74
C THR A 698 -10.80 17.15 -32.05
N GLN A 699 -9.89 16.85 -31.12
CA GLN A 699 -9.80 15.57 -30.41
C GLN A 699 -10.83 15.48 -29.28
N SER A 700 -11.34 14.26 -29.04
CA SER A 700 -12.25 13.99 -27.93
C SER A 700 -11.54 14.29 -26.59
N LYS A 701 -12.12 15.19 -25.79
CA LYS A 701 -11.65 15.48 -24.41
C LYS A 701 -12.04 14.39 -23.41
N SER A 702 -12.94 13.48 -23.81
CA SER A 702 -13.40 12.40 -22.94
C SER A 702 -12.47 11.20 -23.01
N PHE A 703 -12.30 10.54 -21.87
CA PHE A 703 -11.58 9.28 -21.78
C PHE A 703 -12.40 8.23 -21.01
N GLN A 704 -12.05 6.96 -21.21
CA GLN A 704 -12.63 5.83 -20.49
C GLN A 704 -11.53 4.87 -20.05
N ARG A 705 -11.62 4.39 -18.81
CA ARG A 705 -10.81 3.29 -18.29
C ARG A 705 -11.71 2.24 -17.65
N GLN A 706 -11.27 0.99 -17.65
CA GLN A 706 -11.93 -0.10 -16.93
C GLN A 706 -10.94 -0.76 -15.98
N ALA A 707 -11.45 -1.22 -14.84
CA ALA A 707 -10.71 -2.14 -13.99
C ALA A 707 -10.47 -3.44 -14.75
N SER A 708 -9.32 -4.08 -14.53
CA SER A 708 -9.04 -5.40 -15.11
C SER A 708 -9.83 -6.50 -14.39
N THR A 709 -9.96 -6.45 -13.08
CA THR A 709 -10.67 -7.50 -12.32
C THR A 709 -12.17 -7.25 -12.21
N GLN A 710 -12.92 -8.34 -12.07
CA GLN A 710 -14.38 -8.31 -11.85
C GLN A 710 -14.69 -8.18 -10.35
N ILE A 711 -15.76 -7.45 -10.03
CA ILE A 711 -16.43 -7.44 -8.74
C ILE A 711 -17.63 -8.38 -8.84
N LYS A 712 -17.68 -9.38 -7.96
CA LYS A 712 -18.84 -10.26 -7.81
C LYS A 712 -19.58 -9.92 -6.53
N THR A 713 -20.91 -9.94 -6.58
CA THR A 713 -21.73 -9.77 -5.37
C THR A 713 -22.06 -11.12 -4.73
N SER A 714 -22.38 -11.12 -3.43
CA SER A 714 -22.79 -12.31 -2.69
C SER A 714 -23.96 -12.02 -1.76
N SER A 715 -24.82 -13.02 -1.55
CA SER A 715 -25.83 -13.01 -0.48
C SER A 715 -25.29 -13.49 0.87
N ILE A 716 -24.02 -13.91 0.93
CA ILE A 716 -23.32 -14.33 2.14
C ILE A 716 -22.43 -13.19 2.60
N SER A 717 -22.40 -12.90 3.90
CA SER A 717 -21.40 -12.04 4.53
C SER A 717 -20.43 -12.89 5.32
N VAL A 718 -19.12 -12.67 5.12
CA VAL A 718 -18.06 -13.27 5.92
C VAL A 718 -17.22 -12.15 6.51
N THR A 719 -17.17 -12.06 7.83
CA THR A 719 -16.31 -11.10 8.54
C THR A 719 -15.34 -11.85 9.42
N ALA A 720 -14.08 -11.45 9.44
CA ALA A 720 -13.05 -12.05 10.26
C ALA A 720 -12.13 -10.95 10.81
N LEU A 721 -11.94 -10.96 12.12
CA LEU A 721 -11.17 -9.95 12.84
C LEU A 721 -10.23 -10.68 13.80
N ALA A 722 -8.92 -10.49 13.62
CA ALA A 722 -7.92 -11.03 14.51
C ALA A 722 -7.57 -10.01 15.60
N ASN A 723 -7.55 -10.45 16.87
CA ASN A 723 -7.21 -9.58 18.01
C ASN A 723 -5.76 -9.08 17.98
N ASN A 724 -4.88 -9.78 17.26
CA ASN A 724 -3.53 -9.33 16.97
C ASN A 724 -3.24 -9.60 15.49
N THR A 725 -2.42 -8.76 14.89
CA THR A 725 -2.06 -8.86 13.47
C THR A 725 -0.55 -9.06 13.26
N SER A 726 0.22 -9.08 14.35
CA SER A 726 1.61 -9.51 14.42
C SER A 726 1.69 -10.76 15.29
N ILE A 727 2.33 -11.81 14.80
CA ILE A 727 2.42 -13.11 15.46
C ILE A 727 3.89 -13.42 15.73
N GLU A 728 4.21 -13.84 16.95
CA GLU A 728 5.56 -14.27 17.28
C GLU A 728 5.86 -15.66 16.70
N PRO A 729 7.08 -15.90 16.17
CA PRO A 729 7.50 -17.24 15.78
C PRO A 729 7.30 -18.26 16.92
N GLY A 730 6.68 -19.40 16.61
CA GLY A 730 6.38 -20.45 17.60
C GLY A 730 5.06 -20.28 18.34
N SER A 731 4.33 -19.19 18.11
CA SER A 731 3.03 -18.94 18.75
C SER A 731 1.84 -19.32 17.86
N THR A 732 0.66 -19.43 18.49
CA THR A 732 -0.62 -19.72 17.82
C THR A 732 -1.57 -18.54 18.00
N ILE A 733 -2.22 -18.13 16.90
CA ILE A 733 -3.28 -17.13 16.92
C ILE A 733 -4.65 -17.77 16.67
N SER A 734 -5.68 -17.22 17.31
CA SER A 734 -7.09 -17.55 17.05
C SER A 734 -7.75 -16.40 16.30
N VAL A 735 -8.31 -16.69 15.13
CA VAL A 735 -9.02 -15.73 14.26
C VAL A 735 -10.52 -16.08 14.29
N PRO A 736 -11.34 -15.38 15.09
CA PRO A 736 -12.78 -15.53 15.03
C PRO A 736 -13.33 -14.99 13.70
N PHE A 737 -14.35 -15.65 13.18
CA PHE A 737 -15.09 -15.20 12.01
C PHE A 737 -16.59 -15.40 12.19
N THR A 738 -17.39 -14.59 11.50
CA THR A 738 -18.84 -14.65 11.48
C THR A 738 -19.33 -14.80 10.05
N VAL A 739 -20.27 -15.72 9.85
CA VAL A 739 -21.01 -15.93 8.60
C VAL A 739 -22.45 -15.49 8.81
N ALA A 740 -22.99 -14.73 7.87
CA ALA A 740 -24.39 -14.30 7.89
C ALA A 740 -25.03 -14.41 6.51
N THR A 741 -26.32 -14.76 6.47
CA THR A 741 -27.13 -14.67 5.25
C THR A 741 -27.72 -13.28 5.14
N THR A 742 -27.75 -12.73 3.94
CA THR A 742 -28.28 -11.39 3.67
C THR A 742 -29.39 -11.42 2.63
N THR A 743 -30.39 -10.57 2.83
CA THR A 743 -31.48 -10.32 1.87
C THR A 743 -31.46 -8.82 1.57
N ASN A 744 -31.35 -8.45 0.29
CA ASN A 744 -31.23 -7.05 -0.15
C ASN A 744 -30.12 -6.27 0.60
N GLY A 745 -28.97 -6.91 0.80
CA GLY A 745 -27.82 -6.31 1.47
C GLY A 745 -27.89 -6.19 2.99
N VAL A 746 -28.96 -6.67 3.63
CA VAL A 746 -29.12 -6.62 5.10
C VAL A 746 -29.12 -8.02 5.66
N VAL A 747 -28.52 -8.22 6.84
CA VAL A 747 -28.55 -9.52 7.54
C VAL A 747 -29.99 -9.95 7.76
N ASN A 748 -30.31 -11.18 7.35
CA ASN A 748 -31.62 -11.76 7.56
C ASN A 748 -31.63 -12.52 8.89
N ASP A 749 -32.11 -11.87 9.95
CA ASP A 749 -32.10 -12.41 11.32
C ASP A 749 -32.89 -13.73 11.49
N SER A 750 -33.81 -14.01 10.56
CA SER A 750 -34.62 -15.23 10.53
C SER A 750 -34.03 -16.35 9.68
N ALA A 751 -32.97 -16.06 8.91
CA ALA A 751 -32.35 -17.05 8.04
C ALA A 751 -31.77 -18.20 8.85
N THR A 752 -31.87 -19.40 8.29
CA THR A 752 -31.17 -20.58 8.77
C THR A 752 -30.45 -21.22 7.59
N GLY A 753 -29.37 -21.94 7.87
CA GLY A 753 -28.57 -22.54 6.82
C GLY A 753 -27.28 -23.13 7.35
N THR A 754 -26.71 -24.07 6.59
CA THR A 754 -25.38 -24.61 6.86
C THR A 754 -24.44 -24.15 5.76
N PHE A 755 -23.24 -23.74 6.15
CA PHE A 755 -22.21 -23.24 5.25
C PHE A 755 -20.99 -24.13 5.38
N THR A 756 -20.43 -24.52 4.23
CA THR A 756 -19.13 -25.18 4.20
C THR A 756 -18.06 -24.12 4.41
N VAL A 757 -17.15 -24.36 5.35
CA VAL A 757 -16.05 -23.44 5.65
C VAL A 757 -14.74 -24.04 5.19
N ARG A 758 -13.93 -23.24 4.50
CA ARG A 758 -12.56 -23.58 4.11
C ARG A 758 -11.62 -22.49 4.62
N ALA A 759 -10.51 -22.90 5.21
CA ALA A 759 -9.49 -21.98 5.72
C ALA A 759 -8.13 -22.43 5.20
N ASN A 760 -7.52 -21.61 4.36
CA ASN A 760 -6.30 -21.94 3.65
C ASN A 760 -5.25 -20.86 3.88
N ASN A 761 -3.98 -21.26 4.02
CA ASN A 761 -2.87 -20.32 4.17
C ASN A 761 -1.74 -20.63 3.19
N ASP A 762 -1.03 -19.59 2.75
CA ASP A 762 -0.01 -19.65 1.69
C ASP A 762 1.35 -20.20 2.16
N ARG A 763 1.54 -20.42 3.46
CA ARG A 763 2.78 -20.96 4.03
C ARG A 763 2.68 -22.44 4.40
N SER A 764 1.51 -23.06 4.20
CA SER A 764 1.19 -24.39 4.71
C SER A 764 1.46 -24.55 6.21
N TYR A 765 1.35 -23.45 6.97
CA TYR A 765 1.40 -23.46 8.42
C TYR A 765 0.22 -24.27 8.97
N ILE A 766 0.43 -24.87 10.14
CA ILE A 766 -0.58 -25.70 10.78
C ILE A 766 -1.77 -24.81 11.16
N SER A 767 -2.95 -25.14 10.64
CA SER A 767 -4.19 -24.44 10.96
C SER A 767 -5.35 -25.39 11.17
N THR A 768 -6.29 -25.02 12.05
CA THR A 768 -7.55 -25.76 12.25
C THR A 768 -8.73 -24.85 12.02
N SER A 769 -9.78 -25.34 11.37
CA SER A 769 -11.04 -24.62 11.20
C SER A 769 -12.22 -25.59 11.34
N PRO A 770 -13.42 -25.10 11.70
CA PRO A 770 -14.62 -25.90 11.51
C PRO A 770 -14.81 -26.19 10.01
N SER A 771 -15.24 -27.40 9.66
CA SER A 771 -15.59 -27.76 8.27
C SER A 771 -16.93 -27.17 7.83
N THR A 772 -17.81 -26.90 8.80
CA THR A 772 -19.11 -26.26 8.58
C THR A 772 -19.49 -25.34 9.72
N VAL A 773 -20.27 -24.31 9.43
CA VAL A 773 -20.98 -23.51 10.43
C VAL A 773 -22.47 -23.48 10.12
N THR A 774 -23.32 -23.48 11.15
CA THR A 774 -24.77 -23.52 10.98
C THR A 774 -25.42 -22.32 11.66
N ILE A 775 -26.20 -21.57 10.89
CA ILE A 775 -27.08 -20.51 11.38
C ILE A 775 -28.34 -21.19 11.90
N ALA A 776 -28.46 -21.30 13.22
CA ALA A 776 -29.60 -21.92 13.89
C ALA A 776 -30.80 -20.96 13.98
N ALA A 777 -32.01 -21.50 14.13
CA ALA A 777 -33.19 -20.68 14.38
C ALA A 777 -33.01 -19.85 15.67
N GLY A 778 -33.29 -18.55 15.60
CA GLY A 778 -33.11 -17.63 16.73
C GLY A 778 -31.67 -17.15 16.98
N SER A 779 -30.71 -17.48 16.12
CA SER A 779 -29.32 -16.99 16.21
C SER A 779 -29.11 -15.56 15.68
N GLY A 780 -30.19 -14.88 15.26
CA GLY A 780 -30.11 -13.57 14.62
C GLY A 780 -29.43 -13.64 13.25
N GLY A 781 -29.63 -14.72 12.50
CA GLY A 781 -29.12 -14.84 11.13
C GLY A 781 -27.61 -14.97 11.01
N LYS A 782 -26.90 -15.33 12.09
CA LYS A 782 -25.43 -15.37 12.16
C LYS A 782 -24.92 -16.69 12.74
N ALA A 783 -23.77 -17.14 12.25
CA ALA A 783 -23.02 -18.25 12.82
C ALA A 783 -21.55 -17.84 13.00
N ASN A 784 -20.95 -18.27 14.10
CA ASN A 784 -19.56 -17.96 14.41
C ASN A 784 -18.68 -19.21 14.25
N GLY A 785 -17.43 -18.99 13.85
CA GLY A 785 -16.38 -19.99 13.86
C GLY A 785 -15.06 -19.39 14.29
N THR A 786 -14.05 -20.24 14.42
CA THR A 786 -12.69 -19.80 14.76
C THR A 786 -11.69 -20.62 13.99
N VAL A 787 -10.73 -19.94 13.37
CA VAL A 787 -9.56 -20.55 12.75
C VAL A 787 -8.39 -20.39 13.72
N THR A 788 -7.67 -21.48 14.02
CA THR A 788 -6.37 -21.37 14.70
C THR A 788 -5.27 -21.48 13.66
N LEU A 789 -4.19 -20.72 13.83
CA LEU A 789 -3.02 -20.73 12.95
C LEU A 789 -1.76 -20.70 13.82
N THR A 790 -0.87 -21.68 13.63
CA THR A 790 0.38 -21.80 14.38
C THR A 790 1.56 -21.45 13.49
N VAL A 791 2.30 -20.41 13.86
CA VAL A 791 3.52 -20.00 13.16
C VAL A 791 4.70 -20.83 13.66
N PRO A 792 5.48 -21.50 12.80
CA PRO A 792 6.65 -22.26 13.22
C PRO A 792 7.68 -21.37 13.93
N ALA A 793 8.40 -21.91 14.92
CA ALA A 793 9.48 -21.19 15.60
C ALA A 793 10.65 -20.82 14.66
N SER A 794 10.78 -21.51 13.53
CA SER A 794 11.77 -21.22 12.48
C SER A 794 11.35 -20.10 11.52
N ALA A 795 10.13 -19.57 11.64
CA ALA A 795 9.67 -18.50 10.78
C ALA A 795 10.49 -17.23 11.02
N ALA A 796 11.01 -16.64 9.94
CA ALA A 796 11.82 -15.43 10.03
C ALA A 796 10.96 -14.21 10.45
N SER A 797 11.50 -13.37 11.32
CA SER A 797 10.91 -12.05 11.62
C SER A 797 10.89 -11.19 10.35
N GLY A 798 9.78 -10.53 10.07
CA GLY A 798 9.52 -9.79 8.82
C GLY A 798 8.85 -10.62 7.72
N SER A 799 8.67 -11.94 7.93
CA SER A 799 7.81 -12.74 7.07
C SER A 799 6.32 -12.46 7.35
N ASP A 800 5.45 -13.01 6.52
CA ASP A 800 4.00 -12.90 6.67
C ASP A 800 3.31 -14.19 6.23
N VAL A 801 2.05 -14.33 6.67
CA VAL A 801 1.14 -15.39 6.24
C VAL A 801 -0.19 -14.77 5.83
N THR A 802 -0.69 -15.19 4.68
CA THR A 802 -2.01 -14.82 4.17
C THR A 802 -2.98 -15.96 4.46
N LEU A 803 -3.96 -15.70 5.32
CA LEU A 803 -5.06 -16.59 5.65
C LEU A 803 -6.31 -16.20 4.87
N THR A 804 -6.86 -17.14 4.11
CA THR A 804 -8.12 -16.99 3.38
C THR A 804 -9.19 -17.86 4.04
N ILE A 805 -10.26 -17.24 4.53
CA ILE A 805 -11.42 -17.92 5.13
C ILE A 805 -12.60 -17.77 4.19
N GLU A 806 -13.24 -18.87 3.83
CA GLU A 806 -14.29 -18.93 2.82
C GLU A 806 -15.53 -19.60 3.40
N ALA A 807 -16.71 -19.08 3.06
CA ALA A 807 -17.99 -19.69 3.41
C ALA A 807 -18.85 -19.87 2.15
N GLU A 808 -19.20 -21.12 1.86
CA GLU A 808 -19.98 -21.53 0.69
C GLU A 808 -21.35 -22.06 1.15
N ASN A 809 -22.42 -21.67 0.46
CA ASN A 809 -23.75 -22.19 0.75
C ASN A 809 -23.92 -23.66 0.31
N THR A 810 -24.95 -24.34 0.82
CA THR A 810 -25.23 -25.76 0.47
C THR A 810 -25.49 -25.99 -1.01
N ALA A 811 -25.99 -24.99 -1.74
CA ALA A 811 -26.25 -25.06 -3.17
C ALA A 811 -24.98 -24.93 -4.03
N ALA A 812 -23.82 -24.61 -3.43
CA ALA A 812 -22.53 -24.40 -4.11
C ALA A 812 -22.62 -23.39 -5.27
N ASN A 813 -23.47 -22.36 -5.10
CA ASN A 813 -23.69 -21.33 -6.12
C ASN A 813 -23.36 -19.92 -5.62
N ASP A 814 -23.11 -19.76 -4.32
CA ASP A 814 -22.72 -18.51 -3.71
C ASP A 814 -21.64 -18.75 -2.66
N ILE A 815 -20.64 -17.86 -2.66
CA ILE A 815 -19.47 -17.93 -1.80
C ILE A 815 -19.00 -16.52 -1.49
N ASN A 816 -18.60 -16.30 -0.25
CA ASN A 816 -17.90 -15.09 0.17
C ASN A 816 -16.70 -15.48 1.05
N TYR A 817 -15.80 -14.54 1.27
CA TYR A 817 -14.53 -14.78 1.94
C TYR A 817 -14.06 -13.58 2.75
N ALA A 818 -13.08 -13.82 3.61
CA ALA A 818 -12.24 -12.82 4.23
C ALA A 818 -10.77 -13.19 4.04
N VAL A 819 -9.94 -12.24 3.61
CA VAL A 819 -8.49 -12.41 3.51
C VAL A 819 -7.81 -11.62 4.62
N LEU A 820 -6.97 -12.28 5.40
CA LEU A 820 -6.16 -11.65 6.45
C LEU A 820 -4.69 -11.84 6.13
N ARG A 821 -3.93 -10.73 6.15
CA ARG A 821 -2.46 -10.77 6.14
C ARG A 821 -1.94 -10.52 7.54
N LEU A 822 -1.25 -11.51 8.09
CA LEU A 822 -0.71 -11.51 9.44
C LEU A 822 0.81 -11.46 9.34
N SER A 823 1.43 -10.48 9.97
CA SER A 823 2.89 -10.34 10.00
C SER A 823 3.48 -11.29 11.03
N VAL A 824 4.69 -11.77 10.78
CA VAL A 824 5.48 -12.53 11.74
C VAL A 824 6.60 -11.63 12.24
N ALA A 825 6.61 -11.34 13.53
CA ALA A 825 7.65 -10.51 14.14
C ALA A 825 8.13 -11.16 15.43
N ALA A 826 9.44 -11.35 15.54
CA ALA A 826 10.05 -11.78 16.79
C ALA A 826 10.02 -10.64 17.81
N GLN A 827 9.96 -11.00 19.10
CA GLN A 827 10.09 -10.04 20.17
C GLN A 827 11.44 -9.31 20.10
N VAL A 828 11.40 -7.98 20.15
CA VAL A 828 12.61 -7.15 20.16
C VAL A 828 13.24 -7.22 21.54
N THR A 829 14.47 -7.70 21.61
CA THR A 829 15.24 -7.82 22.87
C THR A 829 16.34 -6.78 22.98
N ASP A 830 16.85 -6.31 21.84
CA ASP A 830 17.82 -5.22 21.75
C ASP A 830 17.12 -3.96 21.25
N ILE A 831 16.99 -2.98 22.15
CA ILE A 831 16.37 -1.68 21.90
C ILE A 831 17.42 -0.55 21.92
N THR A 832 18.69 -0.88 22.13
CA THR A 832 19.75 0.12 22.28
C THR A 832 20.25 0.56 20.91
N ARG A 833 20.36 1.87 20.70
CA ARG A 833 20.91 2.39 19.44
C ARG A 833 22.44 2.30 19.43
N PRO A 834 23.04 2.14 18.24
CA PRO A 834 24.47 2.34 18.06
C PRO A 834 24.94 3.70 18.61
N VAL A 835 25.99 3.67 19.42
CA VAL A 835 26.61 4.86 20.00
C VAL A 835 27.80 5.29 19.15
N CYS A 836 27.85 6.58 18.81
CA CYS A 836 29.01 7.18 18.15
C CYS A 836 29.90 7.94 19.12
N GLN A 837 31.19 7.58 19.14
CA GLN A 837 32.25 8.33 19.81
C GLN A 837 33.19 8.92 18.76
N VAL A 838 33.16 10.24 18.59
CA VAL A 838 34.10 10.94 17.69
C VAL A 838 35.51 10.83 18.24
N VAL A 839 36.43 10.27 17.45
CA VAL A 839 37.85 10.11 17.81
C VAL A 839 38.64 11.33 17.38
N SER A 840 38.47 11.76 16.13
CA SER A 840 39.15 12.94 15.60
C SER A 840 38.41 13.56 14.41
N SER A 841 38.61 14.86 14.22
CA SER A 841 38.23 15.59 13.00
C SER A 841 39.40 16.51 12.64
N SER A 842 39.97 16.33 11.44
CA SER A 842 41.13 17.12 11.00
C SER A 842 40.75 18.60 10.78
N THR A 843 41.68 19.52 11.06
CA THR A 843 41.36 20.87 11.54
C THR A 843 41.61 22.04 10.59
N VAL A 844 41.96 21.83 9.31
CA VAL A 844 42.35 22.97 8.44
C VAL A 844 41.73 22.86 7.06
N CYS A 845 40.48 23.30 6.93
CA CYS A 845 39.96 23.71 5.64
C CYS A 845 40.23 25.21 5.40
N PRO A 846 40.84 25.59 4.26
CA PRO A 846 41.07 26.99 3.94
C PRO A 846 39.74 27.73 3.84
N SER A 847 39.70 28.97 4.34
CA SER A 847 38.53 29.86 4.26
C SER A 847 38.27 30.37 2.84
N SER A 848 39.26 30.29 1.93
CA SER A 848 39.09 30.65 0.52
C SER A 848 38.44 29.52 -0.29
N SER A 849 37.31 29.81 -0.95
CA SER A 849 36.61 28.87 -1.83
C SER A 849 37.44 28.35 -3.00
N SER A 850 38.49 29.07 -3.42
CA SER A 850 39.38 28.68 -4.52
C SER A 850 40.38 27.56 -4.18
N LEU A 851 40.64 27.28 -2.89
CA LEU A 851 41.60 26.25 -2.43
C LEU A 851 40.93 25.01 -1.79
N CYS A 852 39.60 24.94 -1.84
CA CYS A 852 38.84 23.88 -1.18
C CYS A 852 39.00 22.51 -1.87
N THR A 853 39.22 22.50 -3.19
CA THR A 853 39.37 21.27 -4.00
C THR A 853 40.73 20.60 -3.80
N SER A 854 41.78 21.37 -3.51
CA SER A 854 43.15 20.87 -3.28
C SER A 854 43.41 20.45 -1.83
N SER A 855 42.46 20.65 -0.92
CA SER A 855 42.57 20.34 0.50
C SER A 855 41.55 19.27 0.90
N GLN A 856 41.95 18.33 1.74
CA GLN A 856 41.10 17.25 2.23
C GLN A 856 41.02 17.32 3.75
N TRP A 857 39.90 16.87 4.30
CA TRP A 857 39.73 16.67 5.73
C TRP A 857 39.27 15.23 6.00
N GLU A 858 39.65 14.74 7.17
CA GLU A 858 39.34 13.41 7.68
C GLU A 858 38.51 13.51 8.96
N PHE A 859 37.51 12.65 9.08
CA PHE A 859 36.69 12.46 10.28
C PHE A 859 36.76 10.99 10.67
N VAL A 860 37.11 10.73 11.94
CA VAL A 860 37.23 9.37 12.49
C VAL A 860 36.31 9.24 13.69
N ALA A 861 35.48 8.20 13.69
CA ALA A 861 34.58 7.89 14.79
C ALA A 861 34.55 6.39 15.09
N ASN A 862 34.42 6.05 16.37
CA ASN A 862 34.20 4.70 16.86
C ASN A 862 32.71 4.50 17.07
N LEU A 863 32.15 3.46 16.46
CA LEU A 863 30.74 3.10 16.54
C LEU A 863 30.64 1.76 17.25
N THR A 864 29.80 1.67 18.28
CA THR A 864 29.60 0.43 19.03
C THR A 864 28.14 0.27 19.39
N ASP A 865 27.70 -0.99 19.48
CA ASP A 865 26.39 -1.39 19.95
C ASP A 865 26.44 -1.90 21.42
N GLY A 866 27.59 -1.69 22.07
CA GLY A 866 27.85 -2.25 23.40
C GLY A 866 28.09 -3.76 23.39
N ILE A 867 28.29 -4.33 24.58
CA ILE A 867 28.59 -5.76 24.78
C ILE A 867 27.33 -6.63 24.63
N ASN A 868 26.17 -6.08 25.02
CA ASN A 868 24.89 -6.79 24.97
C ASN A 868 24.10 -6.53 23.68
N GLY A 869 24.60 -5.64 22.81
CA GLY A 869 23.98 -5.35 21.53
C GLY A 869 24.22 -6.44 20.49
N THR A 870 23.47 -6.38 19.41
CA THR A 870 23.59 -7.30 18.28
C THR A 870 24.79 -7.02 17.37
N GLY A 871 25.39 -5.84 17.52
CA GLY A 871 26.55 -5.36 16.78
C GLY A 871 26.18 -4.59 15.52
N ILE A 872 27.10 -3.74 15.06
CA ILE A 872 26.89 -2.88 13.87
C ILE A 872 26.78 -3.74 12.60
N GLU A 873 25.67 -3.62 11.87
CA GLU A 873 25.43 -4.23 10.57
C GLU A 873 25.96 -3.35 9.44
N SER A 874 25.71 -2.04 9.50
CA SER A 874 26.11 -1.12 8.43
C SER A 874 26.41 0.29 8.94
N VAL A 875 27.25 1.01 8.18
CA VAL A 875 27.52 2.44 8.35
C VAL A 875 27.43 3.10 6.98
N ALA A 876 26.61 4.15 6.87
CA ALA A 876 26.36 4.85 5.61
C ALA A 876 26.50 6.37 5.76
N ILE A 877 26.98 7.02 4.70
CA ILE A 877 26.99 8.49 4.58
C ILE A 877 25.56 8.95 4.28
N ARG A 878 25.02 9.86 5.10
CA ARG A 878 23.72 10.52 4.91
C ARG A 878 23.86 11.95 4.41
N LYS A 879 24.93 12.62 4.84
CA LYS A 879 25.32 13.93 4.32
C LYS A 879 26.82 13.95 4.11
N GLY A 880 27.26 14.61 3.04
CA GLY A 880 28.66 14.67 2.62
C GLY A 880 28.88 13.95 1.30
N ASN A 881 29.98 14.25 0.63
CA ASN A 881 30.35 13.72 -0.70
C ASN A 881 31.73 13.06 -0.69
N GLY A 882 32.18 12.64 0.50
CA GLY A 882 33.45 11.98 0.72
C GLY A 882 33.41 10.47 0.55
N THR A 883 34.55 9.85 0.80
CA THR A 883 34.72 8.39 0.86
C THR A 883 34.67 7.93 2.31
N LEU A 884 33.88 6.90 2.60
CA LEU A 884 33.79 6.25 3.91
C LEU A 884 34.45 4.89 3.84
N ASN A 885 35.39 4.63 4.76
CA ASN A 885 35.96 3.31 5.01
C ASN A 885 35.62 2.88 6.43
N THR A 886 35.26 1.61 6.60
CA THR A 886 34.99 1.01 7.91
C THR A 886 35.93 -0.13 8.20
N SER A 887 36.28 -0.32 9.47
CA SER A 887 37.02 -1.48 9.96
C SER A 887 36.49 -1.89 11.33
N THR A 888 36.62 -3.15 11.70
CA THR A 888 36.14 -3.66 12.99
C THR A 888 37.33 -4.02 13.86
N VAL A 889 37.33 -3.55 15.10
CA VAL A 889 38.35 -3.84 16.12
C VAL A 889 37.68 -4.32 17.40
N ALA A 890 38.36 -5.17 18.17
CA ALA A 890 37.90 -5.55 19.49
C ALA A 890 38.14 -4.41 20.49
N GLY A 891 37.09 -4.00 21.18
CA GLY A 891 37.14 -3.01 22.25
C GLY A 891 37.76 -3.58 23.52
N ALA A 892 38.10 -2.69 24.46
CA ALA A 892 38.74 -3.06 25.72
C ALA A 892 37.84 -3.93 26.63
N GLY A 893 36.51 -3.88 26.44
CA GLY A 893 35.52 -4.71 27.13
C GLY A 893 35.10 -5.98 26.38
N GLY A 894 35.68 -6.25 25.20
CA GLY A 894 35.31 -7.40 24.35
C GLY A 894 34.19 -7.12 23.35
N GLU A 895 33.65 -5.90 23.31
CA GLU A 895 32.70 -5.44 22.31
C GLU A 895 33.33 -5.26 20.92
N ASN A 896 32.54 -5.42 19.85
CA ASN A 896 32.99 -5.11 18.50
C ASN A 896 32.82 -3.62 18.20
N ILE A 897 33.93 -2.89 18.04
CA ILE A 897 33.94 -1.48 17.67
C ILE A 897 34.13 -1.36 16.16
N THR A 898 33.21 -0.67 15.48
CA THR A 898 33.35 -0.29 14.07
C THR A 898 33.98 1.10 13.98
N VAL A 899 35.22 1.17 13.51
CA VAL A 899 35.91 2.44 13.25
C VAL A 899 35.52 2.93 11.86
N ALA A 900 34.84 4.07 11.82
CA ALA A 900 34.45 4.77 10.59
C ALA A 900 35.44 5.89 10.30
N THR A 901 36.06 5.86 9.12
CA THR A 901 36.97 6.89 8.61
C THR A 901 36.37 7.51 7.35
N TYR A 902 35.96 8.77 7.45
CA TYR A 902 35.41 9.55 6.36
C TYR A 902 36.43 10.57 5.85
N LYS A 903 36.59 10.69 4.54
CA LYS A 903 37.50 11.64 3.88
C LYS A 903 36.77 12.42 2.80
N ALA A 904 36.86 13.74 2.83
CA ALA A 904 36.27 14.59 1.80
C ALA A 904 37.12 15.82 1.48
N SER A 905 36.88 16.40 0.31
CA SER A 905 37.43 17.71 -0.02
C SER A 905 36.87 18.78 0.92
N CYS A 906 37.64 19.85 1.13
CA CYS A 906 37.21 20.99 1.92
C CYS A 906 36.07 21.80 1.29
N CYS A 907 35.61 21.44 0.08
CA CYS A 907 34.39 21.98 -0.52
C CYS A 907 33.12 21.37 0.09
N SER A 908 33.25 20.29 0.85
CA SER A 908 32.15 19.66 1.60
C SER A 908 32.59 19.42 3.03
N GLN A 909 32.28 20.40 3.89
CA GLN A 909 32.83 20.49 5.24
C GLN A 909 32.01 19.75 6.29
N ASN A 910 30.92 19.09 5.91
CA ASN A 910 30.02 18.41 6.85
C ASN A 910 29.86 16.96 6.43
N VAL A 911 29.85 16.06 7.42
CA VAL A 911 29.45 14.67 7.25
C VAL A 911 28.41 14.32 8.29
N GLU A 912 27.44 13.52 7.88
CA GLU A 912 26.54 12.82 8.77
C GLU A 912 26.58 11.34 8.40
N LEU A 913 26.94 10.51 9.36
CA LEU A 913 26.96 9.06 9.25
C LEU A 913 25.77 8.48 10.01
N ALA A 914 25.15 7.44 9.46
CA ALA A 914 24.19 6.61 10.18
C ALA A 914 24.80 5.22 10.37
N ALA A 915 24.79 4.73 11.61
CA ALA A 915 25.14 3.37 11.97
C ALA A 915 23.87 2.61 12.33
N VAL A 916 23.77 1.38 11.84
CA VAL A 916 22.61 0.51 12.03
C VAL A 916 23.10 -0.81 12.60
N ASP A 917 22.47 -1.28 13.69
CA ASP A 917 22.73 -2.61 14.23
C ASP A 917 21.99 -3.72 13.46
N LYS A 918 22.13 -4.99 13.86
CA LYS A 918 21.50 -6.11 13.15
C LYS A 918 19.98 -6.16 13.32
N VAL A 919 19.43 -5.61 14.39
CA VAL A 919 17.98 -5.56 14.63
C VAL A 919 17.32 -4.32 14.02
N GLY A 920 18.12 -3.37 13.53
CA GLY A 920 17.69 -2.16 12.83
C GLY A 920 17.61 -0.89 13.70
N ASN A 921 18.17 -0.86 14.91
CA ASN A 921 18.28 0.40 15.66
C ASN A 921 19.29 1.32 14.97
N VAL A 922 19.02 2.62 15.02
CA VAL A 922 19.76 3.63 14.27
C VAL A 922 20.44 4.61 15.23
N GLY A 923 21.76 4.75 15.06
CA GLY A 923 22.55 5.82 15.66
C GLY A 923 23.11 6.74 14.59
N THR A 924 23.25 8.03 14.89
CA THR A 924 23.84 9.01 13.97
C THR A 924 25.12 9.61 14.52
N CYS A 925 25.99 10.05 13.62
CA CYS A 925 27.25 10.70 13.96
C CYS A 925 27.53 11.86 13.02
N VAL A 926 27.72 13.05 13.56
CA VAL A 926 27.98 14.26 12.77
C VAL A 926 29.44 14.68 12.94
N GLY A 927 30.07 15.00 11.81
CA GLY A 927 31.41 15.57 11.77
C GLY A 927 31.43 16.86 10.95
N GLN A 928 32.26 17.82 11.36
CA GLN A 928 32.48 19.05 10.62
C GLN A 928 33.96 19.40 10.56
N ALA A 929 34.41 19.90 9.41
CA ALA A 929 35.75 20.46 9.24
C ALA A 929 35.82 21.83 9.94
N ARG A 930 36.87 22.08 10.74
CA ARG A 930 37.10 23.41 11.31
C ARG A 930 37.66 24.36 10.25
N GLY A 931 37.11 25.58 10.17
CA GLY A 931 37.60 26.65 9.31
C GLY A 931 38.78 27.39 9.93
N SER A 932 39.76 27.81 9.12
CA SER A 932 40.86 28.65 9.59
C SER A 932 40.38 30.08 9.88
N THR A 933 40.22 30.43 11.16
CA THR A 933 40.09 31.84 11.58
C THR A 933 41.49 32.45 11.66
N THR A 934 42.00 32.94 10.53
CA THR A 934 43.05 33.97 10.58
C THR A 934 42.41 35.24 11.13
N THR A 935 42.62 35.50 12.42
CA THR A 935 42.47 36.84 13.01
C THR A 935 43.29 37.81 12.17
N ALA A 936 42.63 38.83 11.61
CA ALA A 936 43.32 39.93 10.96
C ALA A 936 44.34 40.55 11.96
N PRO A 937 45.57 40.86 11.53
CA PRO A 937 46.56 41.44 12.42
C PRO A 937 46.06 42.82 12.87
N VAL A 938 45.91 42.98 14.18
CA VAL A 938 45.72 44.26 14.84
C VAL A 938 46.94 45.11 14.52
N THR A 939 46.78 46.06 13.60
CA THR A 939 47.74 47.13 13.40
C THR A 939 47.47 48.16 14.49
N THR A 940 48.36 48.17 15.47
CA THR A 940 48.50 49.23 16.46
C THR A 940 49.08 50.46 15.79
N ALA A 941 48.30 51.53 15.70
CA ALA A 941 48.81 52.89 15.59
C ALA A 941 48.20 53.70 16.74
N ALA A 942 49.07 54.15 17.64
CA ALA A 942 48.76 54.97 18.80
C ALA A 942 48.84 56.48 18.43
N PRO A 943 48.59 57.40 19.36
CA PRO A 943 47.46 58.32 19.36
C PRO A 943 47.85 59.74 18.96
N ASP A 944 46.91 60.54 18.46
CA ASP A 944 47.06 61.99 18.55
C ASP A 944 45.77 62.73 18.93
N THR A 945 46.03 63.70 19.79
CA THR A 945 45.22 64.56 20.64
C THR A 945 44.16 65.45 19.96
N THR A 946 43.13 65.75 20.77
CA THR A 946 42.45 67.06 21.00
C THR A 946 41.16 67.45 20.28
N SER A 947 40.26 67.96 21.13
CA SER A 947 39.18 68.94 20.91
C SER A 947 37.79 68.40 20.59
N THR A 948 37.00 68.14 21.64
CA THR A 948 35.53 68.14 21.56
C THR A 948 34.98 69.33 22.34
N GLY A 949 34.46 70.31 21.60
CA GLY A 949 33.53 71.32 22.09
C GLY A 949 32.28 71.33 21.22
N GLY A 950 31.12 71.48 21.85
CA GLY A 950 29.90 72.00 21.21
C GLY A 950 28.74 71.01 21.02
N HIS A 951 27.70 71.23 21.83
CA HIS A 951 26.34 70.64 21.82
C HIS A 951 25.59 70.87 20.47
N ALA A 952 24.41 70.34 20.16
CA ALA A 952 23.30 69.78 20.95
C ALA A 952 22.42 68.91 20.03
N GLU A 953 21.68 67.93 20.56
CA GLU A 953 20.35 67.60 20.04
C GLU A 953 19.46 66.99 21.15
N SER A 954 18.17 67.23 20.99
CA SER A 954 17.13 67.38 22.01
C SER A 954 16.52 66.08 22.57
N ILE A 955 16.08 66.15 23.83
CA ILE A 955 15.29 65.17 24.58
C ILE A 955 13.80 65.48 24.42
N SER A 956 12.94 64.46 24.30
CA SER A 956 11.62 64.50 24.94
C SER A 956 11.08 63.11 25.25
N HIS A 957 11.02 62.79 26.56
CA HIS A 957 10.16 61.76 27.14
C HIS A 957 8.73 62.28 27.31
N TYR A 958 7.73 61.39 27.33
CA TYR A 958 6.63 61.46 28.31
C TYR A 958 6.01 60.07 28.59
N LEU A 959 6.10 59.67 29.86
CA LEU A 959 5.19 58.81 30.66
C LEU A 959 3.77 59.48 30.71
N TRP A 960 2.60 58.91 31.08
CA TRP A 960 2.20 57.74 31.89
C TRP A 960 0.64 57.60 31.93
N ILE A 961 0.17 56.51 32.56
CA ILE A 961 -1.09 56.33 33.36
C ILE A 961 -2.31 55.63 32.74
N SER A 962 -2.69 54.55 33.44
CA SER A 962 -3.94 53.77 33.43
C SER A 962 -5.02 54.39 34.34
N VAL A 963 -6.31 54.06 34.14
CA VAL A 963 -7.35 53.78 35.19
C VAL A 963 -8.69 53.39 34.52
N VAL A 964 -9.55 52.73 35.31
CA VAL A 964 -10.64 51.79 35.01
C VAL A 964 -12.06 52.44 35.13
N VAL A 965 -13.10 51.77 34.59
CA VAL A 965 -14.50 51.59 35.10
C VAL A 965 -15.67 52.20 34.27
N SER A 966 -16.39 51.28 33.58
CA SER A 966 -17.84 50.93 33.56
C SER A 966 -19.03 51.82 33.11
N LEU A 967 -19.92 51.13 32.35
CA LEU A 967 -21.40 50.99 32.45
C LEU A 967 -22.37 52.04 31.84
N LEU A 968 -23.25 51.62 30.90
CA LEU A 968 -24.70 51.35 31.13
C LEU A 968 -25.53 51.00 29.86
N TRP A 969 -26.59 50.22 30.13
CA TRP A 969 -27.67 49.62 29.33
C TRP A 969 -28.39 50.43 28.22
N LYS A 970 -28.84 49.72 27.16
CA LYS A 970 -30.23 49.25 26.98
C LYS A 970 -30.33 48.06 26.05
#